data_AF-A0A4R4RR05-F1
#
_entry.id   AF-A0A4R4RR05-F1
#
_cell.length_a   1.000
_cell.length_b   1.000
_cell.length_c   1.000
_cell.angle_alpha   90.00
_cell.angle_beta   90.00
_cell.angle_gamma   90.00
#
_symmetry.space_group_name_H-M   'P 1'
#
loop_
_entity.id
_entity.type
_entity.pdbx_description
1 polymer ?
#
loop_
_entity_poly.entity_id
_entity_poly.type
_entity_poly.pdbx_seq_one_letter_code
_entity_poly.pdbx_strand_id
1 'polypeptide(L)'
;MDDFDTAALRSRVLAAWSASPARFREDANAEDELVRGAYRDRVVVELAQNAADAAARAGVPGRLLLRLTGSTLLAANTGAALDAAGVEGLSTLRASTKRDQAAVGRFGVGFAAVLAVTDEPRVLTASGTGVEWSRADALAEAARVPALADELVRRGPAVPVLRLPFPVGYAAGAVPAGYDTAVELPLRDDDAVRLARRLLTEVDDALLLALPWLGELVVDVDGAARRLSAGEPDELAPGLTQRRIGERVWRLATRTGVARGELLADRPFEERSQPGWSVTVAVPVRSDEAGVRVPGALPPSLPSVVHAPTPTDDRTDLPALVVAGLPLDSSRRRVAPGPLADLIVAAAGEVYAELVASFVPAGPAAAGLGAAVLGLVPGPLGADAVDAALHRAARTALAASAFVPGADGARLRPTEVTLVDGLSRTGDPAVLGGVVRGLPARDWWRADVLAGLGATVVPLADVVDELAGERLEPAGWRALYDALDGSDQESLGALPVPLADGRLVRGPRGLLVAGEVGPELLAPFDLRVIAPDAVHPLLHRLGALDATAASVLRDPMVQGAVADLAESDDDPAPVAEAVLRLVAESGLDVAAEPWLAGLPLPDATGAVAPARELLLPGSALLDALDADPAEFTVAPSLVEGFGPAVLRAVGVRDGFAVVRDTDVTLEPDTWHDLDDEDAWIDDVLAGLPRQDVPPLMSEFAAVADLDLVRDDAWPHVLEWLADDADARAAVVDPVRLTLGDGSPRSAPSYTAWWLRRHARVGGRALTGLALPGSAPVVRAVLPVADIPLDDAFAAAVGLAREPEDLDPGAVLARLAEDDLELPAATLAQVYDVLAAHDPAGVRPPPRVRVADGAGSRVVPAASVVVCDGPHWLQLGLTAVVPGPAALADLLDVDLASEVHDAALDGDGRSQPVPDVVAAVLGSAPRTYVEHDDLRVGGTAVDWWVDGDDVHAATTDGLARGLAWTAGRWDLRWLLAEALAEPAALPSLLAEDAFD
;
A
#
# COMPACT_ATOMS: atom_id res chain seq x y z
N MET A 1 17.07 91.35 -15.11
CA MET A 1 17.92 91.47 -13.91
C MET A 1 18.59 90.11 -13.75
N ASP A 2 19.92 90.05 -13.60
CA ASP A 2 20.65 88.77 -13.47
C ASP A 2 20.84 88.46 -11.99
N ASP A 3 19.79 87.95 -11.35
CA ASP A 3 19.76 87.72 -9.89
C ASP A 3 20.64 86.53 -9.46
N PHE A 4 21.12 85.73 -10.42
CA PHE A 4 21.84 84.48 -10.19
C PHE A 4 23.31 84.50 -10.64
N ASP A 5 23.83 85.67 -11.04
CA ASP A 5 25.21 85.85 -11.54
C ASP A 5 25.54 84.90 -12.73
N THR A 6 24.54 84.67 -13.59
CA THR A 6 24.66 83.76 -14.74
C THR A 6 25.73 84.21 -15.73
N ALA A 7 25.90 85.53 -15.90
CA ALA A 7 26.92 86.08 -16.78
C ALA A 7 28.35 85.72 -16.33
N ALA A 8 28.63 85.78 -15.02
CA ALA A 8 29.95 85.39 -14.50
C ALA A 8 30.19 83.89 -14.65
N LEU A 9 29.17 83.06 -14.40
CA LEU A 9 29.23 81.61 -14.62
C LEU A 9 29.57 81.28 -16.07
N ARG A 10 28.84 81.84 -17.05
CA ARG A 10 29.13 81.64 -18.47
C ARG A 10 30.54 82.09 -18.85
N SER A 11 30.97 83.25 -18.36
CA SER A 11 32.31 83.77 -18.65
C SER A 11 33.42 82.84 -18.15
N ARG A 12 33.27 82.23 -16.97
CA ARG A 12 34.25 81.25 -16.43
C ARG A 12 34.33 80.01 -17.31
N VAL A 13 33.17 79.48 -17.73
CA VAL A 13 33.09 78.29 -18.59
C VAL A 13 33.71 78.54 -19.97
N LEU A 14 33.33 79.64 -20.64
CA LEU A 14 33.87 79.98 -21.96
C LEU A 14 35.38 80.25 -21.91
N ALA A 15 35.88 80.88 -20.85
CA ALA A 15 37.32 81.07 -20.65
C ALA A 15 38.04 79.72 -20.50
N ALA A 16 37.47 78.76 -19.76
CA ALA A 16 38.03 77.42 -19.60
C ALA A 16 38.05 76.64 -20.92
N TRP A 17 36.98 76.69 -21.70
CA TRP A 17 36.91 76.06 -23.02
C TRP A 17 37.87 76.71 -24.04
N SER A 18 38.02 78.03 -23.98
CA SER A 18 38.99 78.75 -24.81
C SER A 18 40.44 78.37 -24.45
N ALA A 19 40.73 78.17 -23.16
CA ALA A 19 42.06 77.75 -22.71
C ALA A 19 42.34 76.27 -23.03
N SER A 20 41.32 75.41 -23.04
CA SER A 20 41.44 73.99 -23.35
C SER A 20 40.17 73.46 -24.05
N PRO A 21 40.20 73.28 -25.39
CA PRO A 21 39.12 72.62 -26.13
C PRO A 21 38.84 71.18 -25.66
N ALA A 22 39.80 70.54 -24.98
CA ALA A 22 39.57 69.24 -24.34
C ALA A 22 38.50 69.32 -23.24
N ARG A 23 38.43 70.41 -22.46
CA ARG A 23 37.39 70.61 -21.44
C ARG A 23 36.00 70.72 -22.04
N PHE A 24 35.86 71.41 -23.17
CA PHE A 24 34.60 71.44 -23.92
C PHE A 24 34.14 70.02 -24.32
N ARG A 25 35.08 69.19 -24.81
CA ARG A 25 34.77 67.80 -25.18
C ARG A 25 34.39 66.95 -23.97
N GLU A 26 35.08 67.12 -22.84
CA GLU A 26 34.74 66.46 -21.58
C GLU A 26 33.33 66.82 -21.11
N ASP A 27 32.98 68.12 -21.11
CA ASP A 27 31.65 68.60 -20.73
C ASP A 27 30.57 68.07 -21.68
N ALA A 28 30.83 68.09 -22.99
CA ALA A 28 29.88 67.64 -24.00
C ALA A 28 29.66 66.13 -23.91
N ASN A 29 30.73 65.35 -23.72
CA ASN A 29 30.64 63.91 -23.54
C ASN A 29 29.92 63.55 -22.25
N ALA A 30 30.18 64.28 -21.15
CA ALA A 30 29.53 64.02 -19.87
C ALA A 30 28.02 64.28 -19.93
N GLU A 31 27.57 65.34 -20.60
CA GLU A 31 26.14 65.58 -20.81
C GLU A 31 25.51 64.53 -21.76
N ASP A 32 26.17 64.21 -22.88
CA ASP A 32 25.64 63.24 -23.85
C ASP A 32 25.55 61.81 -23.27
N GLU A 33 26.51 61.40 -22.42
CA GLU A 33 26.47 60.14 -21.68
C GLU A 33 25.29 60.07 -20.70
N LEU A 34 24.99 61.18 -20.01
CA LEU A 34 23.83 61.26 -19.08
C LEU A 34 22.52 61.18 -19.85
N VAL A 35 22.41 61.93 -20.97
CA VAL A 35 21.21 62.01 -21.82
C VAL A 35 20.88 60.69 -22.51
N ARG A 36 21.90 60.01 -23.05
CA ARG A 36 21.73 58.75 -23.82
C ARG A 36 21.79 57.50 -22.96
N GLY A 37 22.44 57.59 -21.80
CA GLY A 37 22.66 56.48 -20.88
C GLY A 37 21.65 56.49 -19.72
N ALA A 38 22.17 56.55 -18.50
CA ALA A 38 21.42 56.17 -17.32
C ALA A 38 20.21 57.06 -16.97
N TYR A 39 20.18 58.32 -17.41
CA TYR A 39 19.17 59.29 -16.97
C TYR A 39 17.99 59.47 -17.93
N ARG A 40 17.99 58.79 -19.08
CA ARG A 40 16.95 58.93 -20.12
C ARG A 40 15.52 58.83 -19.59
N ASP A 41 15.24 57.86 -18.73
CA ASP A 41 13.90 57.59 -18.21
C ASP A 41 13.69 58.05 -16.75
N ARG A 42 14.52 58.99 -16.24
CA ARG A 42 14.49 59.38 -14.80
C ARG A 42 14.00 60.80 -14.52
N VAL A 43 13.62 61.57 -15.56
CA VAL A 43 13.29 62.99 -15.42
C VAL A 43 12.26 63.28 -14.31
N VAL A 44 11.17 62.51 -14.22
CA VAL A 44 10.13 62.70 -13.19
C VAL A 44 10.67 62.44 -11.78
N VAL A 45 11.45 61.39 -11.61
CA VAL A 45 12.03 60.97 -10.34
C VAL A 45 13.05 61.98 -9.83
N GLU A 46 13.93 62.47 -10.70
CA GLU A 46 14.94 63.48 -10.34
C GLU A 46 14.29 64.83 -10.01
N LEU A 47 13.22 65.22 -10.73
CA LEU A 47 12.43 66.40 -10.39
C LEU A 47 11.75 66.26 -9.03
N ALA A 48 11.26 65.06 -8.69
CA ALA A 48 10.69 64.78 -7.39
C ALA A 48 11.72 64.82 -6.26
N GLN A 49 12.91 64.28 -6.48
CA GLN A 49 14.02 64.41 -5.52
C GLN A 49 14.40 65.88 -5.28
N ASN A 50 14.53 66.68 -6.35
CA ASN A 50 14.82 68.11 -6.22
C ASN A 50 13.74 68.85 -5.42
N ALA A 51 12.47 68.51 -5.62
CA ALA A 51 11.35 69.04 -4.85
C ALA A 51 11.41 68.63 -3.38
N ALA A 52 11.70 67.36 -3.09
CA ALA A 52 11.86 66.85 -1.73
C ALA A 52 13.02 67.56 -1.00
N ASP A 53 14.14 67.77 -1.68
CA ASP A 53 15.31 68.46 -1.12
C ASP A 53 15.03 69.94 -0.87
N ALA A 54 14.26 70.60 -1.74
CA ALA A 54 13.85 71.99 -1.53
C ALA A 54 12.92 72.11 -0.31
N ALA A 55 11.99 71.17 -0.14
CA ALA A 55 11.12 71.08 1.02
C ALA A 55 11.90 70.82 2.31
N ALA A 56 12.85 69.87 2.28
CA ALA A 56 13.74 69.55 3.40
C ALA A 56 14.58 70.75 3.84
N ARG A 57 15.16 71.51 2.88
CA ARG A 57 15.92 72.74 3.18
C ARG A 57 15.06 73.83 3.81
N ALA A 58 13.78 73.92 3.43
CA ALA A 58 12.84 74.89 4.00
C ALA A 58 12.18 74.40 5.30
N GLY A 59 12.33 73.12 5.66
CA GLY A 59 11.68 72.54 6.84
C GLY A 59 10.15 72.49 6.73
N VAL A 60 9.61 72.38 5.51
CA VAL A 60 8.15 72.33 5.26
C VAL A 60 7.76 71.06 4.50
N PRO A 61 6.53 70.55 4.65
CA PRO A 61 6.01 69.49 3.78
C PRO A 61 5.97 69.94 2.32
N GLY A 62 6.70 69.22 1.47
CA GLY A 62 6.81 69.52 0.04
C GLY A 62 5.54 69.17 -0.73
N ARG A 63 5.15 70.06 -1.65
CA ARG A 63 4.11 69.83 -2.65
C ARG A 63 4.77 69.86 -4.01
N LEU A 64 4.47 68.88 -4.87
CA LEU A 64 4.96 68.80 -6.23
C LEU A 64 3.79 68.69 -7.20
N LEU A 65 3.77 69.53 -8.24
CA LEU A 65 2.89 69.45 -9.39
C LEU A 65 3.71 69.04 -10.60
N LEU A 66 3.32 67.96 -11.26
CA LEU A 66 3.83 67.52 -12.54
C LEU A 66 2.71 67.66 -13.58
N ARG A 67 2.82 68.65 -14.47
CA ARG A 67 1.81 68.94 -15.49
C ARG A 67 2.37 68.74 -16.88
N LEU A 68 1.76 67.88 -17.69
CA LEU A 68 2.00 67.78 -19.13
C LEU A 68 0.83 68.44 -19.87
N THR A 69 1.10 69.47 -20.67
CA THR A 69 0.11 70.14 -21.51
C THR A 69 0.63 70.19 -22.94
N GLY A 70 0.04 69.40 -23.83
CA GLY A 70 0.55 69.26 -25.20
C GLY A 70 1.99 68.76 -25.20
N SER A 71 2.93 69.62 -25.60
CA SER A 71 4.36 69.34 -25.67
C SER A 71 5.19 70.04 -24.59
N THR A 72 4.60 70.46 -23.47
CA THR A 72 5.33 71.11 -22.36
C THR A 72 5.11 70.35 -21.05
N LEU A 73 6.21 69.94 -20.40
CA LEU A 73 6.21 69.38 -19.06
C LEU A 73 6.61 70.46 -18.05
N LEU A 74 5.78 70.68 -17.04
CA LEU A 74 5.99 71.61 -15.94
C LEU A 74 6.11 70.85 -14.63
N ALA A 75 7.18 71.09 -13.86
CA ALA A 75 7.38 70.55 -12.52
C ALA A 75 7.46 71.67 -11.50
N ALA A 76 6.39 71.95 -10.77
CA ALA A 76 6.34 73.03 -9.79
C ALA A 76 6.38 72.49 -8.36
N ASN A 77 7.26 73.03 -7.51
CA ASN A 77 7.42 72.57 -6.14
C ASN A 77 7.37 73.71 -5.12
N THR A 78 6.97 73.37 -3.90
CA THR A 78 7.14 74.24 -2.72
C THR A 78 8.49 73.98 -2.05
N GLY A 79 8.94 74.93 -1.22
CA GLY A 79 10.16 74.83 -0.42
C GLY A 79 11.14 75.97 -0.69
N ALA A 80 12.43 75.73 -0.43
CA ALA A 80 13.46 76.74 -0.60
C ALA A 80 13.58 77.13 -2.09
N ALA A 81 13.38 78.42 -2.39
CA ALA A 81 13.50 78.97 -3.74
C ALA A 81 14.92 78.79 -4.31
N LEU A 82 15.04 78.82 -5.64
CA LEU A 82 16.33 78.79 -6.34
C LEU A 82 17.17 80.03 -5.99
N ASP A 83 18.45 79.81 -5.69
CA ASP A 83 19.45 80.84 -5.43
C ASP A 83 20.66 80.72 -6.38
N ALA A 84 21.59 81.69 -6.34
CA ALA A 84 22.76 81.71 -7.21
C ALA A 84 23.65 80.46 -7.04
N ALA A 85 23.80 79.96 -5.80
CA ALA A 85 24.55 78.73 -5.52
C ALA A 85 23.86 77.49 -6.12
N GLY A 86 22.53 77.48 -6.13
CA GLY A 86 21.70 76.49 -6.81
C GLY A 86 21.92 76.52 -8.32
N VAL A 87 21.90 77.69 -8.96
CA VAL A 87 22.17 77.83 -10.40
C VAL A 87 23.59 77.38 -10.77
N GLU A 88 24.58 77.73 -9.97
CA GLU A 88 25.95 77.21 -10.13
C GLU A 88 25.99 75.68 -10.02
N GLY A 89 25.29 75.11 -9.03
CA GLY A 89 25.17 73.66 -8.87
C GLY A 89 24.47 72.97 -10.04
N LEU A 90 23.40 73.55 -10.59
CA LEU A 90 22.72 73.04 -11.79
C LEU A 90 23.58 73.14 -13.05
N SER A 91 24.50 74.10 -13.09
CA SER A 91 25.39 74.34 -14.23
C SER A 91 26.74 73.61 -14.14
N THR A 92 27.01 72.93 -13.03
CA THR A 92 28.27 72.23 -12.76
C THR A 92 28.06 70.71 -12.59
N LEU A 93 28.46 69.89 -13.57
CA LEU A 93 28.46 68.43 -13.42
C LEU A 93 29.60 67.99 -12.51
N ARG A 94 29.25 67.13 -11.54
CA ARG A 94 30.18 66.37 -10.67
C ARG A 94 31.05 67.22 -9.73
N ALA A 95 30.82 68.52 -9.59
CA ALA A 95 31.46 69.38 -8.59
C ALA A 95 30.39 69.92 -7.62
N SER A 96 30.25 69.31 -6.44
CA SER A 96 29.32 69.81 -5.41
C SER A 96 29.91 71.04 -4.72
N THR A 97 29.14 72.12 -4.62
CA THR A 97 29.50 73.34 -3.86
C THR A 97 29.18 73.23 -2.36
N LYS A 98 28.47 72.18 -1.92
CA LYS A 98 28.03 72.04 -0.51
C LYS A 98 28.99 71.17 0.28
N ARG A 99 29.72 71.79 1.23
CA ARG A 99 30.70 71.12 2.12
C ARG A 99 30.16 70.71 3.49
N ASP A 100 28.98 71.16 3.93
CA ASP A 100 28.59 71.09 5.36
C ASP A 100 27.14 70.69 5.70
N GLN A 101 26.36 70.00 4.85
CA GLN A 101 25.03 69.53 5.28
C GLN A 101 24.71 68.09 4.84
N ALA A 102 24.06 67.36 5.75
CA ALA A 102 23.56 65.99 5.61
C ALA A 102 22.36 65.89 4.64
N ALA A 103 22.51 66.44 3.43
CA ALA A 103 21.58 66.23 2.34
C ALA A 103 22.09 65.09 1.46
N VAL A 104 21.29 64.03 1.34
CA VAL A 104 21.56 62.88 0.47
C VAL A 104 21.32 63.32 -0.96
N GLY A 105 22.40 63.65 -1.69
CA GLY A 105 22.29 63.98 -3.11
C GLY A 105 23.50 64.73 -3.68
N ARG A 106 24.08 64.21 -4.77
CA ARG A 106 24.95 65.00 -5.66
C ARG A 106 24.09 66.00 -6.44
N PHE A 107 23.88 67.18 -5.87
CA PHE A 107 23.21 68.30 -6.56
C PHE A 107 23.93 68.64 -7.87
N GLY A 108 23.18 68.72 -8.96
CA GLY A 108 23.65 69.07 -10.31
C GLY A 108 23.63 67.93 -11.33
N VAL A 109 23.89 66.67 -10.92
CA VAL A 109 23.91 65.53 -11.87
C VAL A 109 22.50 65.03 -12.18
N GLY A 110 21.57 65.12 -11.22
CA GLY A 110 20.18 64.68 -11.41
C GLY A 110 19.37 65.60 -12.34
N PHE A 111 19.63 66.91 -12.32
CA PHE A 111 18.96 67.86 -13.20
C PHE A 111 19.29 67.64 -14.68
N ALA A 112 20.48 67.09 -15.00
CA ALA A 112 20.85 66.73 -16.37
C ALA A 112 19.87 65.74 -17.03
N ALA A 113 19.07 64.99 -16.26
CA ALA A 113 18.02 64.13 -16.77
C ALA A 113 16.98 64.89 -17.62
N VAL A 114 16.78 66.19 -17.40
CA VAL A 114 15.83 66.99 -18.20
C VAL A 114 16.25 67.08 -19.67
N LEU A 115 17.56 67.02 -19.95
CA LEU A 115 18.09 67.07 -21.32
C LEU A 115 17.73 65.82 -22.15
N ALA A 116 17.26 64.75 -21.51
CA ALA A 116 16.67 63.59 -22.20
C ALA A 116 15.43 63.98 -23.01
N VAL A 117 14.67 64.97 -22.51
CA VAL A 117 13.35 65.33 -23.06
C VAL A 117 13.27 66.75 -23.61
N THR A 118 14.17 67.66 -23.23
CA THR A 118 14.20 69.05 -23.72
C THR A 118 15.60 69.50 -24.14
N ASP A 119 15.66 70.48 -25.04
CA ASP A 119 16.89 71.22 -25.37
C ASP A 119 16.94 72.61 -24.73
N GLU A 120 15.85 73.03 -24.09
CA GLU A 120 15.66 74.39 -23.57
C GLU A 120 15.04 74.42 -22.16
N PRO A 121 15.66 73.76 -21.15
CA PRO A 121 15.10 73.72 -19.81
C PRO A 121 15.11 75.11 -19.15
N ARG A 122 14.02 75.43 -18.44
CA ARG A 122 13.87 76.67 -17.68
C ARG A 122 13.55 76.38 -16.22
N VAL A 123 14.08 77.19 -15.31
CA VAL A 123 13.72 77.18 -13.89
C VAL A 123 13.27 78.58 -13.48
N LEU A 124 12.05 78.69 -13.04
CA LEU A 124 11.34 79.91 -12.70
C LEU A 124 11.11 79.96 -11.19
N THR A 125 11.30 81.11 -10.56
CA THR A 125 11.00 81.33 -9.13
C THR A 125 9.83 82.27 -8.97
N ALA A 126 8.97 82.09 -7.97
CA ALA A 126 7.75 82.88 -7.77
C ALA A 126 7.97 84.41 -7.67
N SER A 127 9.22 84.87 -7.46
CA SER A 127 9.61 86.29 -7.49
C SER A 127 9.59 86.94 -8.87
N GLY A 128 9.30 86.20 -9.95
CA GLY A 128 9.24 86.72 -11.32
C GLY A 128 10.57 86.65 -12.08
N THR A 129 11.57 85.96 -11.54
CA THR A 129 12.89 85.77 -12.15
C THR A 129 13.21 84.30 -12.35
N GLY A 130 14.16 83.99 -13.24
CA GLY A 130 14.49 82.61 -13.56
C GLY A 130 15.81 82.49 -14.31
N VAL A 131 16.16 81.24 -14.57
CA VAL A 131 17.30 80.85 -15.40
C VAL A 131 16.82 79.91 -16.48
N GLU A 132 17.37 80.06 -17.68
CA GLU A 132 17.19 79.11 -18.77
C GLU A 132 18.53 78.65 -19.33
N TRP A 133 18.49 77.46 -19.92
CA TRP A 133 19.56 76.97 -20.77
C TRP A 133 18.95 76.68 -22.14
N SER A 134 19.72 76.92 -23.20
CA SER A 134 19.27 76.64 -24.57
C SER A 134 20.42 76.03 -25.36
N ARG A 135 20.15 74.93 -26.07
CA ARG A 135 21.12 74.33 -27.00
C ARG A 135 21.51 75.33 -28.09
N ALA A 136 20.57 76.13 -28.59
CA ALA A 136 20.83 77.12 -29.63
C ALA A 136 21.76 78.24 -29.11
N ASP A 137 21.50 78.76 -27.92
CA ASP A 137 22.33 79.81 -27.33
C ASP A 137 23.70 79.28 -26.89
N ALA A 138 23.76 78.05 -26.36
CA ALA A 138 25.02 77.39 -26.04
C ALA A 138 25.90 77.19 -27.28
N LEU A 139 25.30 76.79 -28.41
CA LEU A 139 26.01 76.69 -29.69
C LEU A 139 26.49 78.07 -30.16
N ALA A 140 25.67 79.11 -30.03
CA ALA A 140 26.03 80.47 -30.43
C ALA A 140 27.19 81.03 -29.59
N GLU A 141 27.19 80.82 -28.27
CA GLU A 141 28.30 81.22 -27.40
C GLU A 141 29.57 80.40 -27.66
N ALA A 142 29.45 79.08 -27.86
CA ALA A 142 30.59 78.23 -28.20
C ALA A 142 31.22 78.63 -29.56
N ALA A 143 30.42 79.01 -30.55
CA ALA A 143 30.89 79.48 -31.86
C ALA A 143 31.69 80.79 -31.79
N ARG A 144 31.53 81.58 -30.72
CA ARG A 144 32.34 82.79 -30.48
C ARG A 144 33.74 82.47 -29.95
N VAL A 145 34.02 81.21 -29.59
CA VAL A 145 35.34 80.77 -29.13
C VAL A 145 36.11 80.15 -30.31
N PRO A 146 37.11 80.85 -30.89
CA PRO A 146 37.78 80.39 -32.11
C PRO A 146 38.44 79.02 -31.96
N ALA A 147 38.94 78.70 -30.76
CA ALA A 147 39.59 77.43 -30.45
C ALA A 147 38.64 76.21 -30.54
N LEU A 148 37.32 76.41 -30.59
CA LEU A 148 36.32 75.33 -30.69
C LEU A 148 35.85 75.06 -32.13
N ALA A 149 36.23 75.86 -33.12
CA ALA A 149 35.66 75.80 -34.48
C ALA A 149 35.70 74.40 -35.10
N ASP A 150 36.86 73.73 -35.06
CA ASP A 150 37.01 72.37 -35.60
C ASP A 150 36.16 71.33 -34.85
N GLU A 151 35.99 71.51 -33.54
CA GLU A 151 35.20 70.59 -32.72
C GLU A 151 33.70 70.77 -32.95
N LEU A 152 33.24 72.02 -33.13
CA LEU A 152 31.85 72.33 -33.47
C LEU A 152 31.46 71.76 -34.84
N VAL A 153 32.37 71.80 -35.83
CA VAL A 153 32.14 71.15 -37.14
C VAL A 153 31.97 69.63 -36.98
N ARG A 154 32.77 68.99 -36.11
CA ARG A 154 32.69 67.55 -35.88
C ARG A 154 31.43 67.14 -35.12
N ARG A 155 31.04 67.89 -34.08
CA ARG A 155 29.93 67.52 -33.18
C ARG A 155 28.57 68.01 -33.65
N GLY A 156 28.51 69.04 -34.50
CA GLY A 156 27.27 69.68 -34.89
C GLY A 156 26.49 70.20 -33.65
N PRO A 157 25.21 69.83 -33.47
CA PRO A 157 24.38 70.34 -32.38
C PRO A 157 24.67 69.72 -30.99
N ALA A 158 25.59 68.74 -30.90
CA ALA A 158 25.95 68.05 -29.65
C ALA A 158 26.93 68.87 -28.80
N VAL A 159 26.45 69.99 -28.25
CA VAL A 159 27.19 70.90 -27.36
C VAL A 159 26.72 70.79 -25.90
N PRO A 160 27.54 71.14 -24.89
CA PRO A 160 27.13 71.20 -23.49
C PRO A 160 26.11 72.32 -23.28
N VAL A 161 24.89 71.96 -22.87
CA VAL A 161 23.76 72.88 -22.69
C VAL A 161 23.76 73.45 -21.27
N LEU A 162 23.88 72.61 -20.25
CA LEU A 162 23.71 73.04 -18.85
C LEU A 162 24.86 73.92 -18.34
N ARG A 163 25.96 74.04 -19.09
CA ARG A 163 27.13 74.83 -18.65
C ARG A 163 26.94 76.33 -18.82
N LEU A 164 25.96 76.73 -19.64
CA LEU A 164 25.77 78.12 -20.01
C LEU A 164 24.36 78.60 -19.60
N PRO A 165 24.18 79.05 -18.33
CA PRO A 165 22.91 79.61 -17.88
C PRO A 165 22.68 81.04 -18.41
N PHE A 166 21.43 81.36 -18.72
CA PHE A 166 20.99 82.70 -19.13
C PHE A 166 19.86 83.19 -18.21
N PRO A 167 19.82 84.48 -17.86
CA PRO A 167 18.76 85.01 -17.01
C PRO A 167 17.50 85.19 -17.84
N VAL A 168 16.36 84.68 -17.35
CA VAL A 168 15.06 84.83 -18.01
C VAL A 168 14.08 85.55 -17.09
N GLY A 169 13.33 86.49 -17.67
CA GLY A 169 12.17 87.12 -17.04
C GLY A 169 10.90 86.56 -17.67
N TYR A 170 9.83 86.42 -16.88
CA TYR A 170 8.62 85.74 -17.35
C TYR A 170 7.35 86.48 -16.92
N ALA A 171 6.22 86.18 -17.59
CA ALA A 171 4.94 86.84 -17.33
C ALA A 171 4.32 86.38 -15.99
N ALA A 172 3.57 87.28 -15.32
CA ALA A 172 2.85 86.92 -14.10
C ALA A 172 1.98 85.67 -14.32
N GLY A 173 2.22 84.62 -13.52
CA GLY A 173 1.48 83.35 -13.58
C GLY A 173 2.23 82.15 -14.19
N ALA A 174 3.49 82.27 -14.61
CA ALA A 174 4.25 81.11 -15.11
C ALA A 174 4.61 80.09 -14.02
N VAL A 175 4.82 80.54 -12.77
CA VAL A 175 4.81 79.65 -11.60
C VAL A 175 3.36 79.50 -11.14
N PRO A 176 2.80 78.28 -11.10
CA PRO A 176 1.43 78.06 -10.63
C PRO A 176 1.21 78.58 -9.21
N ALA A 177 0.04 79.15 -8.94
CA ALA A 177 -0.29 79.70 -7.63
C ALA A 177 -0.11 78.66 -6.52
N GLY A 178 0.59 79.04 -5.45
CA GLY A 178 0.87 78.17 -4.30
C GLY A 178 2.11 77.28 -4.42
N TYR A 179 2.97 77.52 -5.42
CA TYR A 179 4.29 76.90 -5.59
C TYR A 179 5.40 77.97 -5.62
N ASP A 180 6.61 77.59 -5.22
CA ASP A 180 7.74 78.53 -5.05
C ASP A 180 8.71 78.51 -6.26
N THR A 181 8.90 77.33 -6.86
CA THR A 181 9.79 77.11 -8.02
C THR A 181 9.07 76.26 -9.06
N ALA A 182 9.29 76.54 -10.35
CA ALA A 182 8.77 75.73 -11.45
C ALA A 182 9.86 75.44 -12.49
N VAL A 183 10.03 74.17 -12.83
CA VAL A 183 10.87 73.72 -13.94
C VAL A 183 9.97 73.53 -15.16
N GLU A 184 10.16 74.36 -16.19
CA GLU A 184 9.42 74.29 -17.45
C GLU A 184 10.31 73.64 -18.52
N LEU A 185 9.80 72.57 -19.14
CA LEU A 185 10.51 71.76 -20.12
C LEU A 185 9.68 71.69 -21.42
N PRO A 186 9.98 72.55 -22.41
CA PRO A 186 9.49 72.37 -23.78
C PRO A 186 10.04 71.06 -24.36
N LEU A 187 9.17 70.09 -24.65
CA LEU A 187 9.59 68.77 -25.10
C LEU A 187 10.04 68.82 -26.56
N ARG A 188 11.21 68.26 -26.84
CA ARG A 188 11.92 68.41 -28.13
C ARG A 188 11.17 67.79 -29.32
N ASP A 189 10.51 66.67 -29.09
CA ASP A 189 9.90 65.83 -30.13
C ASP A 189 8.79 64.92 -29.55
N ASP A 190 8.05 64.24 -30.43
CA ASP A 190 6.96 63.34 -30.03
C ASP A 190 7.43 62.15 -29.17
N ASP A 191 8.70 61.74 -29.29
CA ASP A 191 9.29 60.69 -28.45
C ASP A 191 9.44 61.17 -27.01
N ALA A 192 9.91 62.41 -26.81
CA ALA A 192 9.97 63.05 -25.51
C ALA A 192 8.59 63.21 -24.87
N VAL A 193 7.54 63.53 -25.65
CA VAL A 193 6.15 63.58 -25.18
C VAL A 193 5.67 62.20 -24.73
N ARG A 194 5.91 61.15 -25.53
CA ARG A 194 5.55 59.77 -25.16
C ARG A 194 6.25 59.32 -23.90
N LEU A 195 7.54 59.62 -23.77
CA LEU A 195 8.36 59.31 -22.60
C LEU A 195 7.81 60.02 -21.35
N ALA A 196 7.61 61.34 -21.41
CA ALA A 196 7.07 62.10 -20.29
C ALA A 196 5.69 61.56 -19.85
N ARG A 197 4.79 61.30 -20.80
CA ARG A 197 3.45 60.74 -20.50
C ARG A 197 3.56 59.37 -19.80
N ARG A 198 4.46 58.49 -20.26
CA ARG A 198 4.68 57.18 -19.64
C ARG A 198 5.17 57.33 -18.19
N LEU A 199 6.22 58.13 -17.97
CA LEU A 199 6.78 58.35 -16.63
C LEU A 199 5.77 58.98 -15.66
N LEU A 200 4.93 59.91 -16.13
CA LEU A 200 3.84 60.48 -15.32
C LEU A 200 2.76 59.46 -14.99
N THR A 201 2.54 58.46 -15.84
CA THR A 201 1.58 57.37 -15.58
C THR A 201 2.12 56.40 -14.53
N GLU A 202 3.43 56.16 -14.52
CA GLU A 202 4.14 55.26 -13.60
C GLU A 202 4.30 55.82 -12.17
N VAL A 203 4.03 57.11 -11.94
CA VAL A 203 4.07 57.69 -10.59
C VAL A 203 3.07 57.00 -9.65
N ASP A 204 3.53 56.58 -8.48
CA ASP A 204 2.70 55.89 -7.49
C ASP A 204 3.08 56.20 -6.03
N ASP A 205 2.55 55.40 -5.09
CA ASP A 205 2.76 55.52 -3.65
C ASP A 205 4.24 55.49 -3.26
N ALA A 206 5.08 54.70 -3.96
CA ALA A 206 6.47 54.51 -3.55
C ALA A 206 7.28 55.79 -3.64
N LEU A 207 6.92 56.73 -4.53
CA LEU A 207 7.63 57.99 -4.61
C LEU A 207 7.46 58.83 -3.32
N LEU A 208 6.27 58.81 -2.71
CA LEU A 208 6.00 59.49 -1.43
C LEU A 208 6.51 58.69 -0.21
N LEU A 209 6.66 57.37 -0.34
CA LEU A 209 7.30 56.53 0.68
C LEU A 209 8.82 56.68 0.67
N ALA A 210 9.43 56.80 -0.50
CA ALA A 210 10.87 56.99 -0.70
C ALA A 210 11.35 58.41 -0.38
N LEU A 211 10.50 59.42 -0.60
CA LEU A 211 10.82 60.82 -0.39
C LEU A 211 9.95 61.39 0.74
N PRO A 212 10.31 61.15 2.02
CA PRO A 212 9.43 61.45 3.15
C PRO A 212 9.09 62.94 3.32
N TRP A 213 9.92 63.83 2.78
CA TRP A 213 9.69 65.28 2.77
C TRP A 213 8.62 65.73 1.77
N LEU A 214 8.19 64.88 0.82
CA LEU A 214 7.04 65.17 -0.03
C LEU A 214 5.75 64.73 0.68
N GLY A 215 4.86 65.70 0.92
CA GLY A 215 3.53 65.47 1.48
C GLY A 215 2.43 65.37 0.41
N GLU A 216 2.65 65.95 -0.77
CA GLU A 216 1.66 65.97 -1.84
C GLU A 216 2.31 65.92 -3.23
N LEU A 217 1.70 65.13 -4.11
CA LEU A 217 2.05 65.02 -5.51
C LEU A 217 0.79 65.12 -6.37
N VAL A 218 0.76 66.08 -7.28
CA VAL A 218 -0.31 66.27 -8.27
C VAL A 218 0.26 65.95 -9.64
N VAL A 219 -0.36 65.02 -10.36
CA VAL A 219 -0.01 64.69 -11.75
C VAL A 219 -1.18 65.10 -12.63
N ASP A 220 -0.94 66.04 -13.56
CA ASP A 220 -1.94 66.62 -14.46
C ASP A 220 -1.52 66.37 -15.91
N VAL A 221 -2.25 65.50 -16.61
CA VAL A 221 -1.95 65.18 -18.01
C VAL A 221 -3.10 65.66 -18.88
N ASP A 222 -2.85 66.72 -19.66
CA ASP A 222 -3.83 67.38 -20.54
C ASP A 222 -5.17 67.73 -19.84
N GLY A 223 -5.10 68.17 -18.58
CA GLY A 223 -6.27 68.54 -17.76
C GLY A 223 -6.86 67.41 -16.93
N ALA A 224 -6.38 66.16 -17.10
CA ALA A 224 -6.72 65.05 -16.22
C ALA A 224 -5.77 65.01 -15.01
N ALA A 225 -6.20 65.63 -13.91
CA ALA A 225 -5.42 65.71 -12.68
C ALA A 225 -5.74 64.56 -11.71
N ARG A 226 -4.69 63.89 -11.22
CA ARG A 226 -4.72 62.97 -10.09
C ARG A 226 -3.83 63.48 -8.96
N ARG A 227 -4.27 63.28 -7.72
CA ARG A 227 -3.57 63.72 -6.51
C ARG A 227 -3.22 62.53 -5.64
N LEU A 228 -1.96 62.44 -5.25
CA LEU A 228 -1.46 61.57 -4.20
C LEU A 228 -1.07 62.44 -3.01
N SER A 229 -1.48 62.04 -1.82
CA SER A 229 -1.16 62.77 -0.59
C SER A 229 -0.71 61.79 0.48
N ALA A 230 0.33 62.18 1.19
CA ALA A 230 0.89 61.41 2.29
C ALA A 230 0.40 62.02 3.60
N GLY A 231 -0.42 61.25 4.33
CA GLY A 231 -0.88 61.64 5.67
C GLY A 231 0.25 61.69 6.68
N GLU A 232 -0.05 62.19 7.87
CA GLU A 232 0.85 62.13 9.01
C GLU A 232 1.15 60.66 9.37
N PRO A 233 2.41 60.30 9.63
CA PRO A 233 2.77 58.96 10.08
C PRO A 233 2.31 58.75 11.53
N ASP A 234 1.65 57.62 11.77
CA ASP A 234 1.26 57.13 13.09
C ASP A 234 2.32 56.16 13.61
N GLU A 235 2.95 56.45 14.75
CA GLU A 235 4.04 55.63 15.30
C GLU A 235 3.47 54.48 16.14
N LEU A 236 3.74 53.24 15.70
CA LEU A 236 3.31 52.03 16.40
C LEU A 236 4.33 51.57 17.45
N ALA A 237 5.62 51.74 17.12
CA ALA A 237 6.78 51.48 17.97
C ALA A 237 7.98 52.26 17.39
N PRO A 238 9.09 52.43 18.13
CA PRO A 238 10.28 53.12 17.60
C PRO A 238 10.74 52.52 16.27
N GLY A 239 10.68 53.30 15.19
CA GLY A 239 11.03 52.86 13.83
C GLY A 239 9.92 52.13 13.07
N LEU A 240 8.80 51.79 13.71
CA LEU A 240 7.63 51.16 13.09
C LEU A 240 6.46 52.17 13.02
N THR A 241 6.04 52.51 11.81
CA THR A 241 4.97 53.50 11.57
C THR A 241 3.88 52.96 10.65
N GLN A 242 2.70 53.56 10.71
CA GLN A 242 1.69 53.46 9.66
C GLN A 242 1.48 54.81 9.01
N ARG A 243 1.41 54.83 7.67
CA ARG A 243 1.19 56.06 6.91
C ARG A 243 0.17 55.82 5.82
N ARG A 244 -0.80 56.72 5.69
CA ARG A 244 -1.76 56.68 4.59
C ARG A 244 -1.18 57.41 3.38
N ILE A 245 -1.11 56.74 2.24
CA ILE A 245 -0.77 57.32 0.94
C ILE A 245 -1.99 57.17 0.05
N GLY A 246 -2.62 58.30 -0.32
CA GLY A 246 -3.91 58.29 -0.99
C GLY A 246 -4.95 57.51 -0.17
N GLU A 247 -5.49 56.44 -0.75
CA GLU A 247 -6.47 55.56 -0.10
C GLU A 247 -5.82 54.39 0.65
N ARG A 248 -4.54 54.10 0.42
CA ARG A 248 -3.84 52.93 0.95
C ARG A 248 -3.15 53.26 2.26
N VAL A 249 -3.28 52.37 3.24
CA VAL A 249 -2.46 52.45 4.46
C VAL A 249 -1.26 51.54 4.30
N TRP A 250 -0.08 52.08 4.57
CA TRP A 250 1.19 51.37 4.56
C TRP A 250 1.69 51.21 5.98
N ARG A 251 2.24 50.05 6.33
CA ARG A 251 3.05 49.87 7.53
C ARG A 251 4.51 49.83 7.12
N LEU A 252 5.34 50.62 7.79
CA LEU A 252 6.75 50.80 7.47
C LEU A 252 7.59 50.49 8.70
N ALA A 253 8.63 49.67 8.54
CA ALA A 253 9.71 49.55 9.51
C ALA A 253 10.93 50.27 8.94
N THR A 254 11.55 51.16 9.71
CA THR A 254 12.67 52.00 9.29
C THR A 254 13.81 51.93 10.29
N ARG A 255 15.03 51.79 9.78
CA ARG A 255 16.25 51.83 10.57
C ARG A 255 17.30 52.68 9.88
N THR A 256 18.04 53.43 10.68
CA THR A 256 19.15 54.27 10.23
C THR A 256 20.42 53.92 10.98
N GLY A 257 21.58 54.09 10.37
CA GLY A 257 22.85 53.88 11.03
C GLY A 257 24.00 54.63 10.37
N VAL A 258 25.21 54.41 10.89
CA VAL A 258 26.44 55.00 10.38
C VAL A 258 27.43 53.87 10.08
N ALA A 259 27.89 53.78 8.83
CA ALA A 259 28.86 52.79 8.39
C ALA A 259 30.26 53.12 8.91
N ARG A 260 31.01 52.10 9.33
CA ARG A 260 32.42 52.24 9.69
C ARG A 260 33.24 52.56 8.44
N GLY A 261 34.29 53.38 8.58
CA GLY A 261 35.10 53.85 7.45
C GLY A 261 35.70 52.75 6.57
N GLU A 262 36.00 51.59 7.14
CA GLU A 262 36.52 50.41 6.42
C GLU A 262 35.52 49.85 5.39
N LEU A 263 34.21 49.91 5.69
CA LEU A 263 33.15 49.43 4.79
C LEU A 263 32.93 50.37 3.59
N LEU A 264 33.46 51.59 3.67
CA LEU A 264 33.39 52.63 2.65
C LEU A 264 34.69 52.72 1.83
N ALA A 265 35.69 51.87 2.09
CA ALA A 265 37.05 52.04 1.57
C ALA A 265 37.13 52.03 0.03
N ASP A 266 36.23 51.29 -0.62
CA ASP A 266 36.10 51.17 -2.07
C ASP A 266 35.18 52.24 -2.70
N ARG A 267 34.56 53.10 -1.89
CA ARG A 267 33.63 54.14 -2.35
C ARG A 267 34.33 55.43 -2.78
N PRO A 268 33.74 56.18 -3.74
CA PRO A 268 34.20 57.52 -4.10
C PRO A 268 34.30 58.45 -2.88
N PHE A 269 35.22 59.41 -2.92
CA PHE A 269 35.50 60.30 -1.78
C PHE A 269 34.25 60.99 -1.22
N GLU A 270 33.37 61.51 -2.08
CA GLU A 270 32.16 62.20 -1.62
C GLU A 270 31.21 61.28 -0.84
N GLU A 271 31.16 59.99 -1.19
CA GLU A 271 30.34 59.00 -0.48
C GLU A 271 30.98 58.59 0.86
N ARG A 272 32.31 58.50 0.91
CA ARG A 272 33.03 58.24 2.18
C ARG A 272 32.83 59.35 3.21
N SER A 273 32.60 60.58 2.75
CA SER A 273 32.25 61.72 3.62
C SER A 273 30.81 61.71 4.12
N GLN A 274 29.96 60.78 3.65
CA GLN A 274 28.57 60.62 4.05
C GLN A 274 28.30 59.18 4.54
N PRO A 275 28.77 58.80 5.74
CA PRO A 275 28.70 57.41 6.22
C PRO A 275 27.31 56.97 6.68
N GLY A 276 26.31 57.85 6.67
CA GLY A 276 24.95 57.53 7.08
C GLY A 276 24.24 56.61 6.09
N TRP A 277 23.48 55.64 6.59
CA TRP A 277 22.62 54.77 5.79
C TRP A 277 21.22 54.67 6.42
N SER A 278 20.23 54.32 5.60
CA SER A 278 18.86 54.06 6.03
C SER A 278 18.28 52.87 5.27
N VAL A 279 17.35 52.16 5.91
CA VAL A 279 16.52 51.12 5.30
C VAL A 279 15.10 51.28 5.78
N THR A 280 14.15 51.25 4.87
CA THR A 280 12.72 51.24 5.10
C THR A 280 12.11 50.07 4.33
N VAL A 281 11.40 49.19 5.03
CA VAL A 281 10.58 48.12 4.43
C VAL A 281 9.12 48.47 4.65
N ALA A 282 8.31 48.44 3.59
CA ALA A 282 6.92 48.85 3.64
C ALA A 282 5.97 47.80 3.01
N VAL A 283 4.86 47.53 3.70
CA VAL A 283 3.81 46.59 3.26
C VAL A 283 2.45 47.28 3.36
N PRO A 284 1.56 47.15 2.34
CA PRO A 284 0.19 47.61 2.44
C PRO A 284 -0.55 46.90 3.56
N VAL A 285 -1.47 47.60 4.21
CA VAL A 285 -2.31 47.05 5.27
C VAL A 285 -3.75 47.04 4.79
N ARG A 286 -4.38 45.87 4.88
CA ARG A 286 -5.84 45.72 4.70
C ARG A 286 -6.48 45.42 6.05
N SER A 287 -7.75 45.75 6.19
CA SER A 287 -8.57 45.27 7.32
C SER A 287 -9.36 44.07 6.82
N ASP A 288 -9.38 42.97 7.56
CA ASP A 288 -10.27 41.85 7.28
C ASP A 288 -11.72 42.16 7.72
N GLU A 289 -12.63 41.19 7.54
CA GLU A 289 -14.05 41.34 7.90
C GLU A 289 -14.28 41.60 9.40
N ALA A 290 -13.32 41.20 10.24
CA ALA A 290 -13.33 41.43 11.69
C ALA A 290 -12.64 42.74 12.10
N GLY A 291 -12.15 43.53 11.13
CA GLY A 291 -11.43 44.78 11.38
C GLY A 291 -9.97 44.59 11.83
N VAL A 292 -9.44 43.37 11.79
CA VAL A 292 -8.05 43.07 12.12
C VAL A 292 -7.14 43.45 10.95
N ARG A 293 -6.01 44.09 11.29
CA ARG A 293 -5.07 44.65 10.32
C ARG A 293 -4.08 43.59 9.88
N VAL A 294 -4.12 43.25 8.59
CA VAL A 294 -3.29 42.19 8.01
C VAL A 294 -2.51 42.70 6.80
N PRO A 295 -1.40 42.01 6.42
CA PRO A 295 -0.68 42.33 5.21
C PRO A 295 -1.59 42.26 3.97
N GLY A 296 -1.48 43.27 3.12
CA GLY A 296 -2.08 43.34 1.79
C GLY A 296 -1.04 43.18 0.70
N ALA A 297 -1.45 42.72 -0.48
CA ALA A 297 -0.57 42.62 -1.64
C ALA A 297 -0.09 44.01 -2.10
N LEU A 298 1.15 44.05 -2.58
CA LEU A 298 1.71 45.22 -3.26
C LEU A 298 0.82 45.60 -4.47
N PRO A 299 0.49 46.88 -4.66
CA PRO A 299 -0.29 47.30 -5.82
C PRO A 299 0.48 47.01 -7.14
N PRO A 300 -0.22 46.58 -8.21
CA PRO A 300 0.42 46.28 -9.50
C PRO A 300 1.13 47.45 -10.17
N SER A 301 0.85 48.69 -9.73
CA SER A 301 1.52 49.89 -10.22
C SER A 301 2.98 49.99 -9.75
N LEU A 302 3.33 49.32 -8.65
CA LEU A 302 4.68 49.38 -8.09
C LEU A 302 5.64 48.53 -8.92
N PRO A 303 6.80 49.09 -9.31
CA PRO A 303 7.83 48.30 -9.94
C PRO A 303 8.43 47.32 -8.93
N SER A 304 8.60 46.06 -9.35
CA SER A 304 9.25 45.01 -8.57
C SER A 304 10.77 45.18 -8.57
N VAL A 305 11.27 46.28 -7.99
CA VAL A 305 12.68 46.64 -7.92
C VAL A 305 13.05 47.20 -6.55
N VAL A 306 14.34 47.15 -6.21
CA VAL A 306 14.86 47.77 -4.99
C VAL A 306 14.98 49.28 -5.18
N HIS A 307 14.69 50.07 -4.15
CA HIS A 307 14.72 51.53 -4.23
C HIS A 307 15.94 52.10 -3.47
N ALA A 308 16.73 52.96 -4.11
CA ALA A 308 17.92 53.57 -3.50
C ALA A 308 18.16 55.06 -3.84
N PRO A 309 17.40 55.99 -3.25
CA PRO A 309 16.08 55.83 -2.63
C PRO A 309 14.95 55.71 -3.69
N THR A 310 15.29 55.85 -4.97
CA THR A 310 14.36 55.74 -6.10
C THR A 310 14.53 54.40 -6.82
N PRO A 311 13.60 53.98 -7.69
CA PRO A 311 13.69 52.71 -8.39
C PRO A 311 15.05 52.47 -9.06
N THR A 312 15.64 51.30 -8.81
CA THR A 312 16.83 50.78 -9.52
C THR A 312 16.41 49.78 -10.61
N ASP A 313 17.37 49.28 -11.38
CA ASP A 313 17.20 48.18 -12.34
C ASP A 313 17.40 46.80 -11.68
N ASP A 314 17.58 46.74 -10.35
CA ASP A 314 17.72 45.49 -9.60
C ASP A 314 16.34 45.00 -9.16
N ARG A 315 15.88 43.92 -9.81
CA ARG A 315 14.55 43.35 -9.56
C ARG A 315 14.48 42.74 -8.17
N THR A 316 13.29 42.74 -7.58
CA THR A 316 13.02 42.03 -6.33
C THR A 316 11.64 41.39 -6.35
N ASP A 317 11.57 40.13 -5.93
CA ASP A 317 10.31 39.39 -5.74
C ASP A 317 9.90 39.34 -4.26
N LEU A 318 10.54 40.14 -3.40
CA LEU A 318 10.10 40.31 -2.02
C LEU A 318 8.66 40.84 -1.99
N PRO A 319 7.77 40.31 -1.13
CA PRO A 319 6.39 40.78 -0.99
C PRO A 319 6.29 42.08 -0.17
N ALA A 320 7.30 42.96 -0.27
CA ALA A 320 7.36 44.26 0.37
C ALA A 320 8.17 45.25 -0.47
N LEU A 321 7.86 46.55 -0.33
CA LEU A 321 8.68 47.62 -0.88
C LEU A 321 9.92 47.82 -0.02
N VAL A 322 11.12 47.77 -0.63
CA VAL A 322 12.39 48.01 0.06
C VAL A 322 13.02 49.30 -0.45
N VAL A 323 13.10 50.31 0.42
CA VAL A 323 13.82 51.57 0.18
C VAL A 323 15.06 51.60 1.06
N ALA A 324 16.23 51.50 0.48
CA ALA A 324 17.49 51.41 1.20
C ALA A 324 18.55 52.33 0.59
N GLY A 325 19.39 52.93 1.43
CA GLY A 325 20.55 53.73 1.01
C GLY A 325 21.68 52.90 0.41
N LEU A 326 21.37 51.91 -0.42
CA LEU A 326 22.33 51.00 -1.06
C LEU A 326 23.28 51.79 -1.98
N PRO A 327 24.58 51.46 -1.97
CA PRO A 327 25.53 52.10 -2.87
C PRO A 327 25.20 51.75 -4.32
N LEU A 328 25.18 52.74 -5.21
CA LEU A 328 24.95 52.52 -6.64
C LEU A 328 26.27 52.52 -7.43
N ASP A 329 26.26 51.90 -8.61
CA ASP A 329 27.35 51.94 -9.57
C ASP A 329 27.45 53.32 -10.28
N SER A 330 28.41 53.47 -11.20
CA SER A 330 28.59 54.71 -11.96
C SER A 330 27.39 55.09 -12.83
N SER A 331 26.59 54.09 -13.25
CA SER A 331 25.34 54.31 -13.99
C SER A 331 24.20 54.76 -13.07
N ARG A 332 24.30 54.56 -11.74
CA ARG A 332 23.23 54.82 -10.77
C ARG A 332 21.94 54.04 -11.02
N ARG A 333 22.03 52.94 -11.76
CA ARG A 333 20.91 52.05 -12.05
C ARG A 333 21.01 50.74 -11.33
N ARG A 334 22.20 50.32 -10.92
CA ARG A 334 22.38 49.08 -10.18
C ARG A 334 23.11 49.30 -8.88
N VAL A 335 22.81 48.46 -7.90
CA VAL A 335 23.55 48.37 -6.65
C VAL A 335 24.97 47.91 -6.94
N ALA A 336 25.93 48.68 -6.46
CA ALA A 336 27.34 48.31 -6.51
C ALA A 336 27.62 47.28 -5.41
N PRO A 337 28.18 46.10 -5.75
CA PRO A 337 28.52 45.10 -4.75
C PRO A 337 29.67 45.61 -3.86
N GLY A 338 29.68 45.17 -2.59
CA GLY A 338 30.75 45.49 -1.66
C GLY A 338 30.30 45.49 -0.19
N PRO A 339 31.22 45.72 0.75
CA PRO A 339 30.95 45.58 2.19
C PRO A 339 29.84 46.50 2.72
N LEU A 340 29.68 47.70 2.14
CA LEU A 340 28.57 48.60 2.48
C LEU A 340 27.21 48.04 2.04
N ALA A 341 27.15 47.46 0.84
CA ALA A 341 25.92 46.82 0.35
C ALA A 341 25.54 45.64 1.25
N ASP A 342 26.51 44.81 1.64
CA ASP A 342 26.30 43.66 2.52
C ASP A 342 25.76 44.08 3.90
N LEU A 343 26.32 45.16 4.49
CA LEU A 343 25.82 45.72 5.75
C LEU A 343 24.35 46.14 5.63
N ILE A 344 24.00 46.87 4.57
CA ILE A 344 22.66 47.43 4.37
C ILE A 344 21.66 46.31 4.04
N VAL A 345 22.06 45.29 3.26
CA VAL A 345 21.24 44.11 2.99
C VAL A 345 20.96 43.32 4.26
N ALA A 346 21.97 43.13 5.13
CA ALA A 346 21.76 42.50 6.43
C ALA A 346 20.78 43.30 7.31
N ALA A 347 20.95 44.62 7.38
CA ALA A 347 20.03 45.51 8.09
C ALA A 347 18.61 45.45 7.49
N ALA A 348 18.47 45.35 6.16
CA ALA A 348 17.19 45.19 5.50
C ALA A 348 16.49 43.89 5.90
N GLY A 349 17.22 42.78 6.03
CA GLY A 349 16.67 41.53 6.53
C GLY A 349 16.10 41.65 7.95
N GLU A 350 16.83 42.30 8.86
CA GLU A 350 16.38 42.55 10.23
C GLU A 350 15.13 43.44 10.29
N VAL A 351 15.12 44.54 9.52
CA VAL A 351 13.97 45.46 9.42
C VAL A 351 12.75 44.75 8.81
N TYR A 352 12.98 43.85 7.84
CA TYR A 352 11.94 43.03 7.25
C TYR A 352 11.31 42.09 8.28
N ALA A 353 12.12 41.39 9.07
CA ALA A 353 11.63 40.48 10.10
C ALA A 353 10.86 41.23 11.22
N GLU A 354 11.33 42.41 11.60
CA GLU A 354 10.64 43.32 12.53
C GLU A 354 9.25 43.73 11.99
N LEU A 355 9.18 44.09 10.70
CA LEU A 355 7.90 44.40 10.04
C LEU A 355 6.94 43.20 10.06
N VAL A 356 7.42 42.00 9.71
CA VAL A 356 6.59 40.78 9.72
C VAL A 356 6.07 40.47 11.13
N ALA A 357 6.95 40.51 12.14
CA ALA A 357 6.58 40.26 13.53
C ALA A 357 5.54 41.24 14.07
N SER A 358 5.51 42.49 13.55
CA SER A 358 4.55 43.51 13.95
C SER A 358 3.09 43.19 13.58
N PHE A 359 2.85 42.29 12.63
CA PHE A 359 1.50 41.87 12.25
C PHE A 359 0.91 40.82 13.19
N VAL A 360 1.69 40.31 14.13
CA VAL A 360 1.27 39.27 15.06
C VAL A 360 0.96 39.92 16.41
N PRO A 361 -0.33 40.05 16.80
CA PRO A 361 -0.70 40.57 18.11
C PRO A 361 -0.36 39.55 19.21
N ALA A 362 -0.39 39.97 20.47
CA ALA A 362 -0.25 39.06 21.61
C ALA A 362 -1.58 38.33 21.89
N GLY A 363 -1.51 37.06 22.28
CA GLY A 363 -2.67 36.27 22.70
C GLY A 363 -3.56 35.74 21.55
N PRO A 364 -4.81 35.32 21.85
CA PRO A 364 -5.67 34.57 20.92
C PRO A 364 -6.14 35.38 19.70
N ALA A 365 -5.93 36.71 19.70
CA ALA A 365 -6.21 37.57 18.55
C ALA A 365 -5.30 37.30 17.33
N ALA A 366 -4.31 36.41 17.45
CA ALA A 366 -3.46 35.98 16.33
C ALA A 366 -4.07 34.86 15.47
N ALA A 367 -5.21 34.30 15.86
CA ALA A 367 -5.98 33.34 15.06
C ALA A 367 -6.42 33.96 13.72
N GLY A 368 -6.42 33.16 12.65
CA GLY A 368 -6.78 33.61 11.29
C GLY A 368 -5.72 34.44 10.54
N LEU A 369 -4.62 34.87 11.19
CA LEU A 369 -3.61 35.73 10.57
C LEU A 369 -2.50 34.96 9.83
N GLY A 370 -2.31 33.68 10.16
CA GLY A 370 -1.14 32.90 9.75
C GLY A 370 -0.92 32.90 8.24
N ALA A 371 -1.95 32.66 7.44
CA ALA A 371 -1.83 32.66 5.98
C ALA A 371 -1.36 34.01 5.41
N ALA A 372 -1.87 35.13 5.93
CA ALA A 372 -1.52 36.46 5.43
C ALA A 372 -0.11 36.89 5.86
N VAL A 373 0.31 36.57 7.09
CA VAL A 373 1.64 36.92 7.60
C VAL A 373 2.72 36.01 7.03
N LEU A 374 2.47 34.70 6.94
CA LEU A 374 3.40 33.75 6.31
C LEU A 374 3.54 33.99 4.80
N GLY A 375 2.56 34.63 4.16
CA GLY A 375 2.67 35.13 2.79
C GLY A 375 3.72 36.22 2.60
N LEU A 376 4.21 36.84 3.68
CA LEU A 376 5.36 37.74 3.64
C LEU A 376 6.70 37.00 3.73
N VAL A 377 6.74 35.69 3.99
CA VAL A 377 8.01 34.95 4.03
C VAL A 377 8.49 34.73 2.59
N PRO A 378 9.64 35.30 2.19
CA PRO A 378 10.10 35.17 0.82
C PRO A 378 10.64 33.76 0.55
N GLY A 379 10.54 33.32 -0.70
CA GLY A 379 11.09 32.04 -1.17
C GLY A 379 12.62 31.97 -1.06
N PRO A 380 13.23 30.77 -1.20
CA PRO A 380 14.67 30.59 -1.04
C PRO A 380 15.50 31.19 -2.20
N LEU A 381 14.87 31.48 -3.33
CA LEU A 381 15.50 32.04 -4.53
C LEU A 381 15.06 33.49 -4.70
N GLY A 382 16.00 34.36 -5.04
CA GLY A 382 15.72 35.73 -5.52
C GLY A 382 15.82 35.81 -7.04
N ALA A 383 15.25 36.85 -7.63
CA ALA A 383 15.23 37.09 -9.07
C ALA A 383 16.62 37.36 -9.65
N ASP A 384 17.46 38.10 -8.91
CA ASP A 384 18.82 38.52 -9.29
C ASP A 384 19.76 38.49 -8.06
N ALA A 385 21.04 38.86 -8.22
CA ALA A 385 22.06 38.76 -7.16
C ALA A 385 21.74 39.58 -5.89
N VAL A 386 21.28 40.82 -6.05
CA VAL A 386 20.89 41.71 -4.93
C VAL A 386 19.66 41.13 -4.23
N ASP A 387 18.69 40.67 -5.00
CA ASP A 387 17.46 40.06 -4.47
C ASP A 387 17.74 38.76 -3.71
N ALA A 388 18.61 37.91 -4.25
CA ALA A 388 19.03 36.68 -3.57
C ALA A 388 19.77 36.98 -2.25
N ALA A 389 20.48 38.11 -2.16
CA ALA A 389 21.08 38.56 -0.91
C ALA A 389 20.01 39.05 0.08
N LEU A 390 19.01 39.83 -0.38
CA LEU A 390 17.89 40.29 0.43
C LEU A 390 16.99 39.15 0.93
N HIS A 391 16.64 38.18 0.07
CA HIS A 391 15.89 36.97 0.44
C HIS A 391 16.63 36.18 1.52
N ARG A 392 17.94 35.96 1.37
CA ARG A 392 18.76 35.27 2.39
C ARG A 392 18.81 36.05 3.70
N ALA A 393 19.00 37.37 3.65
CA ALA A 393 19.03 38.21 4.84
C ALA A 393 17.66 38.20 5.57
N ALA A 394 16.56 38.37 4.83
CA ALA A 394 15.21 38.33 5.38
C ALA A 394 14.86 36.97 5.99
N ARG A 395 15.16 35.86 5.31
CA ARG A 395 14.91 34.50 5.83
C ARG A 395 15.74 34.20 7.07
N THR A 396 17.02 34.58 7.08
CA THR A 396 17.89 34.43 8.26
C THR A 396 17.33 35.21 9.46
N ALA A 397 16.93 36.47 9.24
CA ALA A 397 16.35 37.31 10.29
C ALA A 397 14.99 36.79 10.76
N LEU A 398 14.13 36.31 9.85
CA LEU A 398 12.83 35.71 10.17
C LEU A 398 13.00 34.42 10.99
N ALA A 399 13.94 33.55 10.63
CA ALA A 399 14.26 32.34 11.39
C ALA A 399 14.69 32.63 12.83
N ALA A 400 15.40 33.76 13.04
CA ALA A 400 15.84 34.19 14.36
C ALA A 400 14.78 35.00 15.15
N SER A 401 13.68 35.40 14.52
CA SER A 401 12.67 36.29 15.10
C SER A 401 11.48 35.50 15.64
N ALA A 402 11.05 35.82 16.86
CA ALA A 402 9.85 35.22 17.43
C ALA A 402 8.61 35.91 16.83
N PHE A 403 7.89 35.21 15.95
CA PHE A 403 6.65 35.72 15.34
C PHE A 403 5.58 34.64 15.12
N VAL A 404 5.90 33.36 15.32
CA VAL A 404 4.92 32.27 15.16
C VAL A 404 4.20 32.06 16.49
N PRO A 405 2.86 32.22 16.58
CA PRO A 405 2.12 31.86 17.78
C PRO A 405 2.18 30.35 18.02
N GLY A 406 2.51 29.94 19.24
CA GLY A 406 2.43 28.56 19.72
C GLY A 406 1.02 28.19 20.16
N ALA A 407 0.70 26.90 20.16
CA ALA A 407 -0.58 26.37 20.64
C ALA A 407 -0.78 26.61 22.15
N ASP A 408 0.31 26.78 22.91
CA ASP A 408 0.35 27.15 24.32
C ASP A 408 0.22 28.67 24.56
N GLY A 409 0.10 29.47 23.49
CA GLY A 409 0.03 30.93 23.55
C GLY A 409 1.39 31.63 23.62
N ALA A 410 2.51 30.90 23.65
CA ALA A 410 3.84 31.48 23.55
C ALA A 410 4.09 32.03 22.13
N ARG A 411 5.09 32.92 21.98
CA ARG A 411 5.54 33.36 20.66
C ARG A 411 6.87 32.69 20.35
N LEU A 412 6.85 31.81 19.37
CA LEU A 412 7.96 30.96 18.95
C LEU A 412 8.73 31.60 17.80
N ARG A 413 10.04 31.36 17.79
CA ARG A 413 10.87 31.47 16.58
C ARG A 413 10.56 30.29 15.67
N PRO A 414 10.66 30.42 14.35
CA PRO A 414 10.51 29.28 13.44
C PRO A 414 11.39 28.07 13.82
N THR A 415 12.60 28.30 14.35
CA THR A 415 13.51 27.23 14.82
C THR A 415 13.07 26.54 16.11
N GLU A 416 12.11 27.11 16.83
CA GLU A 416 11.49 26.55 18.03
C GLU A 416 10.16 25.85 17.70
N VAL A 417 9.75 25.86 16.43
CA VAL A 417 8.52 25.23 15.97
C VAL A 417 8.76 23.76 15.65
N THR A 418 7.87 22.90 16.15
CA THR A 418 7.77 21.49 15.76
C THR A 418 6.48 21.27 15.01
N LEU A 419 6.57 20.74 13.80
CA LEU A 419 5.46 20.35 12.95
C LEU A 419 5.36 18.82 12.95
N VAL A 420 4.15 18.30 13.03
CA VAL A 420 3.86 16.86 12.95
C VAL A 420 3.35 16.50 11.56
N ASP A 421 4.12 15.74 10.81
CA ASP A 421 3.72 15.25 9.48
C ASP A 421 2.65 14.17 9.61
N GLY A 422 1.59 14.24 8.80
CA GLY A 422 0.43 13.35 8.88
C GLY A 422 -0.65 13.75 9.89
N LEU A 423 -0.42 14.76 10.74
CA LEU A 423 -1.44 15.30 11.63
C LEU A 423 -2.47 16.13 10.84
N SER A 424 -3.75 15.74 10.89
CA SER A 424 -4.81 16.48 10.21
C SER A 424 -5.33 17.66 11.03
N ARG A 425 -5.75 18.73 10.33
CA ARG A 425 -6.13 20.02 10.91
C ARG A 425 -7.53 20.05 11.56
N THR A 426 -8.18 18.92 11.79
CA THR A 426 -9.56 18.84 12.33
C THR A 426 -9.62 19.14 13.83
N GLY A 427 -8.63 18.67 14.61
CA GLY A 427 -8.53 18.85 16.05
C GLY A 427 -7.81 20.12 16.53
N ASP A 428 -7.86 20.39 17.85
CA ASP A 428 -7.10 21.45 18.51
C ASP A 428 -5.68 20.96 18.86
N PRO A 429 -4.61 21.49 18.22
CA PRO A 429 -3.24 21.05 18.49
C PRO A 429 -2.77 21.35 19.92
N ALA A 430 -3.47 22.21 20.68
CA ALA A 430 -3.12 22.49 22.07
C ALA A 430 -3.17 21.23 22.97
N VAL A 431 -4.01 20.25 22.63
CA VAL A 431 -4.12 18.98 23.37
C VAL A 431 -2.82 18.17 23.28
N LEU A 432 -2.08 18.29 22.18
CA LEU A 432 -0.78 17.65 21.99
C LEU A 432 0.39 18.44 22.63
N GLY A 433 0.14 19.63 23.18
CA GLY A 433 1.17 20.51 23.74
C GLY A 433 1.90 19.94 24.96
N GLY A 434 1.32 18.93 25.63
CA GLY A 434 1.99 18.18 26.69
C GLY A 434 3.10 17.26 26.19
N VAL A 435 2.99 16.81 24.93
CA VAL A 435 3.85 15.78 24.32
C VAL A 435 4.81 16.42 23.33
N VAL A 436 4.27 17.21 22.39
CA VAL A 436 5.08 17.89 21.37
C VAL A 436 5.31 19.35 21.78
N ARG A 437 6.56 19.67 22.14
CA ARG A 437 6.96 21.04 22.42
C ARG A 437 7.08 21.87 21.14
N GLY A 438 6.66 23.13 21.22
CA GLY A 438 6.81 24.08 20.11
C GLY A 438 5.77 23.91 19.00
N LEU A 439 4.62 23.27 19.29
CA LEU A 439 3.51 23.21 18.33
C LEU A 439 3.01 24.63 18.00
N PRO A 440 2.89 25.00 16.71
CA PRO A 440 2.32 26.28 16.35
C PRO A 440 0.79 26.24 16.48
N ALA A 441 0.18 27.41 16.65
CA ALA A 441 -1.27 27.55 16.60
C ALA A 441 -1.81 27.04 15.24
N ARG A 442 -3.02 26.48 15.25
CA ARG A 442 -3.65 25.78 14.10
C ARG A 442 -3.52 26.51 12.74
N ASP A 443 -3.74 27.82 12.72
CA ASP A 443 -3.72 28.62 11.47
C ASP A 443 -2.32 28.97 10.96
N TRP A 444 -1.29 28.65 11.73
CA TRP A 444 0.12 28.91 11.43
C TRP A 444 0.85 27.66 10.91
N TRP A 445 0.15 26.55 10.78
CA TRP A 445 0.68 25.28 10.28
C TRP A 445 0.92 25.31 8.76
N ARG A 446 2.06 25.83 8.32
CA ARG A 446 2.53 25.86 6.93
C ARG A 446 3.92 25.23 6.82
N ALA A 447 3.94 23.91 6.67
CA ALA A 447 5.19 23.15 6.62
C ALA A 447 6.11 23.61 5.48
N ASP A 448 5.55 23.91 4.31
CA ASP A 448 6.25 24.43 3.15
C ASP A 448 7.03 25.74 3.43
N VAL A 449 6.52 26.57 4.34
CA VAL A 449 7.12 27.86 4.71
C VAL A 449 8.03 27.71 5.93
N LEU A 450 7.52 27.14 7.02
CA LEU A 450 8.18 27.10 8.32
C LEU A 450 9.37 26.14 8.35
N ALA A 451 9.30 24.99 7.66
CA ALA A 451 10.46 24.10 7.54
C ALA A 451 11.61 24.79 6.83
N GLY A 452 11.32 25.62 5.81
CA GLY A 452 12.30 26.45 5.13
C GLY A 452 12.95 27.53 6.02
N LEU A 453 12.32 27.88 7.15
CA LEU A 453 12.85 28.79 8.16
C LEU A 453 13.49 28.05 9.36
N GLY A 454 13.57 26.71 9.32
CA GLY A 454 14.22 25.89 10.32
C GLY A 454 13.31 25.22 11.35
N ALA A 455 11.99 25.16 11.12
CA ALA A 455 11.09 24.35 11.94
C ALA A 455 11.44 22.86 11.80
N THR A 456 11.35 22.13 12.91
CA THR A 456 11.53 20.67 12.94
C THR A 456 10.25 20.01 12.44
N VAL A 457 10.37 18.98 11.60
CA VAL A 457 9.24 18.16 11.16
C VAL A 457 9.42 16.75 11.72
N VAL A 458 8.48 16.27 12.51
CA VAL A 458 8.46 14.92 13.09
C VAL A 458 7.31 14.11 12.49
N PRO A 459 7.50 12.82 12.16
CA PRO A 459 6.42 11.94 11.76
C PRO A 459 5.37 11.77 12.86
N LEU A 460 4.10 11.61 12.50
CA LEU A 460 3.03 11.32 13.46
C LEU A 460 3.27 10.01 14.22
N ALA A 461 3.84 8.99 13.58
CA ALA A 461 4.17 7.72 14.22
C ALA A 461 5.11 7.89 15.43
N ASP A 462 6.15 8.74 15.31
CA ASP A 462 7.08 9.02 16.40
C ASP A 462 6.36 9.70 17.59
N VAL A 463 5.43 10.61 17.29
CA VAL A 463 4.59 11.25 18.32
C VAL A 463 3.69 10.21 19.01
N VAL A 464 3.11 9.28 18.25
CA VAL A 464 2.28 8.19 18.79
C VAL A 464 3.09 7.26 19.70
N ASP A 465 4.34 6.96 19.34
CA ASP A 465 5.23 6.17 20.18
C ASP A 465 5.58 6.89 21.50
N GLU A 466 5.77 8.21 21.46
CA GLU A 466 5.98 9.03 22.66
C GLU A 466 4.76 9.04 23.59
N LEU A 467 3.54 9.03 23.02
CA LEU A 467 2.29 8.95 23.80
C LEU A 467 2.26 7.71 24.70
N ALA A 468 2.91 6.61 24.35
CA ALA A 468 2.92 5.40 25.19
C ALA A 468 3.60 5.61 26.56
N GLY A 469 4.37 6.68 26.75
CA GLY A 469 4.96 7.08 28.03
C GLY A 469 4.04 7.93 28.92
N GLU A 470 2.94 8.45 28.37
CA GLU A 470 2.02 9.33 29.08
C GLU A 470 1.09 8.57 30.03
N ARG A 471 0.68 9.24 31.10
CA ARG A 471 -0.28 8.71 32.08
C ARG A 471 -1.48 9.64 32.17
N LEU A 472 -2.49 9.35 31.39
CA LEU A 472 -3.75 10.09 31.35
C LEU A 472 -4.90 9.23 31.84
N GLU A 473 -5.87 9.88 32.49
CA GLU A 473 -7.18 9.27 32.74
C GLU A 473 -7.90 8.97 31.41
N PRO A 474 -8.81 7.99 31.35
CA PRO A 474 -9.54 7.63 30.12
C PRO A 474 -10.15 8.80 29.35
N ALA A 475 -10.74 9.79 30.04
CA ALA A 475 -11.28 10.99 29.41
C ALA A 475 -10.21 11.89 28.75
N GLY A 476 -8.98 11.87 29.28
CA GLY A 476 -7.83 12.55 28.67
C GLY A 476 -7.36 11.89 27.38
N TRP A 477 -7.37 10.56 27.32
CA TRP A 477 -7.13 9.80 26.10
C TRP A 477 -8.18 10.08 25.02
N ARG A 478 -9.46 10.19 25.41
CA ARG A 478 -10.52 10.57 24.49
C ARG A 478 -10.26 11.93 23.82
N ALA A 479 -9.82 12.93 24.59
CA ALA A 479 -9.50 14.25 24.05
C ALA A 479 -8.30 14.22 23.07
N LEU A 480 -7.32 13.34 23.29
CA LEU A 480 -6.25 13.10 22.32
C LEU A 480 -6.78 12.46 21.04
N TYR A 481 -7.71 11.50 21.15
CA TYR A 481 -8.33 10.89 19.96
C TYR A 481 -9.14 11.91 19.15
N ASP A 482 -9.84 12.84 19.80
CA ASP A 482 -10.50 13.97 19.14
C ASP A 482 -9.48 14.84 18.38
N ALA A 483 -8.29 15.08 18.97
CA ALA A 483 -7.24 15.87 18.35
C ALA A 483 -6.57 15.18 17.14
N LEU A 484 -6.52 13.84 17.17
CA LEU A 484 -5.92 13.01 16.13
C LEU A 484 -6.90 12.60 15.04
N ASP A 485 -8.21 12.73 15.26
CA ASP A 485 -9.23 12.25 14.32
C ASP A 485 -9.10 12.91 12.94
N GLY A 486 -9.07 12.12 11.87
CA GLY A 486 -8.87 12.56 10.49
C GLY A 486 -7.41 12.59 10.04
N SER A 487 -6.46 12.31 10.95
CA SER A 487 -5.05 12.11 10.62
C SER A 487 -4.83 10.78 9.88
N ASP A 488 -3.62 10.60 9.36
CA ASP A 488 -3.25 9.37 8.67
C ASP A 488 -3.45 8.13 9.58
N GLN A 489 -4.25 7.17 9.12
CA GLN A 489 -4.63 6.00 9.92
C GLN A 489 -3.48 5.01 10.09
N GLU A 490 -2.59 4.90 9.09
CA GLU A 490 -1.44 4.01 9.13
C GLU A 490 -0.48 4.41 10.27
N SER A 491 -0.23 5.71 10.40
CA SER A 491 0.57 6.30 11.49
C SER A 491 -0.05 6.14 12.88
N LEU A 492 -1.36 5.84 12.99
CA LEU A 492 -2.08 5.68 14.25
C LEU A 492 -2.22 4.22 14.72
N GLY A 493 -1.61 3.26 14.01
CA GLY A 493 -1.75 1.84 14.32
C GLY A 493 -1.29 1.43 15.74
N ALA A 494 -0.33 2.16 16.32
CA ALA A 494 0.23 1.90 17.65
C ALA A 494 -0.40 2.75 18.77
N LEU A 495 -1.50 3.46 18.48
CA LEU A 495 -2.12 4.40 19.41
C LEU A 495 -2.41 3.75 20.77
N PRO A 496 -1.93 4.33 21.89
CA PRO A 496 -2.21 3.79 23.21
C PRO A 496 -3.70 3.85 23.54
N VAL A 497 -4.25 2.75 24.07
CA VAL A 497 -5.67 2.64 24.46
C VAL A 497 -5.80 2.15 25.89
N PRO A 498 -6.46 2.91 26.79
CA PRO A 498 -6.71 2.46 28.16
C PRO A 498 -7.83 1.43 28.18
N LEU A 499 -7.61 0.34 28.90
CA LEU A 499 -8.59 -0.73 29.12
C LEU A 499 -9.39 -0.49 30.41
N ALA A 500 -10.55 -1.13 30.51
CA ALA A 500 -11.46 -1.03 31.67
C ALA A 500 -10.83 -1.56 32.98
N ASP A 501 -9.83 -2.44 32.88
CA ASP A 501 -9.06 -2.99 34.01
C ASP A 501 -7.88 -2.10 34.46
N GLY A 502 -7.67 -0.96 33.79
CA GLY A 502 -6.59 -0.01 34.08
C GLY A 502 -5.27 -0.27 33.36
N ARG A 503 -5.15 -1.35 32.56
CA ARG A 503 -3.99 -1.56 31.67
C ARG A 503 -4.04 -0.56 30.51
N LEU A 504 -2.86 -0.22 29.97
CA LEU A 504 -2.72 0.57 28.74
C LEU A 504 -2.10 -0.34 27.67
N VAL A 505 -2.82 -0.57 26.58
CA VAL A 505 -2.34 -1.40 25.46
C VAL A 505 -1.94 -0.53 24.26
N ARG A 506 -1.07 -1.07 23.41
CA ARG A 506 -0.64 -0.39 22.18
C ARG A 506 -1.44 -0.91 20.99
N GLY A 507 -2.17 0.00 20.36
CA GLY A 507 -2.96 -0.29 19.16
C GLY A 507 -4.42 -0.67 19.48
N PRO A 508 -5.40 -0.09 18.77
CA PRO A 508 -6.82 -0.36 18.97
C PRO A 508 -7.34 -1.62 18.26
N ARG A 509 -6.55 -2.20 17.34
CA ARG A 509 -6.98 -3.33 16.53
C ARG A 509 -7.24 -4.57 17.39
N GLY A 510 -8.44 -5.14 17.26
CA GLY A 510 -8.87 -6.31 18.03
C GLY A 510 -9.25 -6.00 19.49
N LEU A 511 -9.27 -4.73 19.90
CA LEU A 511 -9.82 -4.36 21.21
C LEU A 511 -11.35 -4.34 21.15
N LEU A 512 -11.98 -4.67 22.27
CA LEU A 512 -13.42 -4.71 22.39
C LEU A 512 -13.95 -3.41 23.01
N VAL A 513 -14.96 -2.82 22.38
CA VAL A 513 -15.79 -1.76 22.98
C VAL A 513 -16.93 -2.44 23.70
N ALA A 514 -17.11 -2.15 24.99
CA ALA A 514 -18.21 -2.70 25.78
C ALA A 514 -19.55 -2.45 25.07
N GLY A 515 -20.25 -3.55 24.74
CA GLY A 515 -21.42 -3.56 23.87
C GLY A 515 -22.63 -4.19 24.54
N GLU A 516 -23.31 -5.08 23.82
CA GLU A 516 -24.53 -5.76 24.29
C GLU A 516 -24.23 -6.91 25.26
N VAL A 517 -23.02 -7.48 25.20
CA VAL A 517 -22.59 -8.56 26.10
C VAL A 517 -22.21 -8.00 27.47
N GLY A 518 -22.85 -8.53 28.52
CA GLY A 518 -22.59 -8.13 29.90
C GLY A 518 -21.16 -8.47 30.37
N PRO A 519 -20.53 -7.65 31.23
CA PRO A 519 -19.15 -7.84 31.70
C PRO A 519 -18.92 -9.18 32.41
N GLU A 520 -19.97 -9.77 33.00
CA GLU A 520 -19.94 -11.11 33.60
C GLU A 520 -19.61 -12.24 32.61
N LEU A 521 -19.98 -12.08 31.32
CA LEU A 521 -19.66 -13.05 30.27
C LEU A 521 -18.25 -12.87 29.71
N LEU A 522 -17.64 -11.70 29.91
CA LEU A 522 -16.29 -11.40 29.42
C LEU A 522 -15.21 -11.72 30.47
N ALA A 523 -15.58 -11.68 31.76
CA ALA A 523 -14.69 -11.86 32.89
C ALA A 523 -13.87 -13.17 32.88
N PRO A 524 -14.41 -14.33 32.44
CA PRO A 524 -13.64 -15.58 32.40
C PRO A 524 -12.45 -15.58 31.43
N PHE A 525 -12.39 -14.64 30.48
CA PHE A 525 -11.50 -14.71 29.32
C PHE A 525 -10.38 -13.65 29.30
N ASP A 526 -10.25 -12.80 30.35
CA ASP A 526 -9.31 -11.66 30.44
C ASP A 526 -9.30 -10.75 29.17
N LEU A 527 -10.47 -10.52 28.58
CA LEU A 527 -10.59 -9.80 27.31
C LEU A 527 -10.18 -8.34 27.43
N ARG A 528 -9.61 -7.82 26.33
CA ARG A 528 -9.10 -6.44 26.26
C ARG A 528 -10.23 -5.48 25.92
N VAL A 529 -11.01 -5.12 26.93
CA VAL A 529 -12.14 -4.18 26.80
C VAL A 529 -11.68 -2.73 27.04
N ILE A 530 -11.99 -1.82 26.12
CA ILE A 530 -11.66 -0.40 26.18
C ILE A 530 -12.39 0.26 27.36
N ALA A 531 -11.68 1.14 28.09
CA ALA A 531 -12.28 1.91 29.18
C ALA A 531 -13.46 2.77 28.67
N PRO A 532 -14.64 2.76 29.31
CA PRO A 532 -15.85 3.42 28.80
C PRO A 532 -15.67 4.90 28.45
N ASP A 533 -14.94 5.64 29.29
CA ASP A 533 -14.68 7.07 29.10
C ASP A 533 -13.66 7.39 27.98
N ALA A 534 -12.97 6.38 27.45
CA ALA A 534 -12.01 6.49 26.35
C ALA A 534 -12.58 6.07 24.97
N VAL A 535 -13.78 5.48 24.93
CA VAL A 535 -14.41 4.97 23.69
C VAL A 535 -14.57 6.09 22.66
N HIS A 536 -14.00 5.95 21.46
CA HIS A 536 -14.05 7.00 20.44
C HIS A 536 -14.23 6.41 19.03
N PRO A 537 -14.98 7.06 18.11
CA PRO A 537 -15.17 6.59 16.73
C PRO A 537 -13.89 6.31 15.94
N LEU A 538 -12.79 7.00 16.27
CA LEU A 538 -11.47 6.76 15.70
C LEU A 538 -10.99 5.32 15.97
N LEU A 539 -11.22 4.80 17.17
CA LEU A 539 -10.75 3.47 17.56
C LEU A 539 -11.43 2.38 16.72
N HIS A 540 -12.73 2.53 16.43
CA HIS A 540 -13.45 1.63 15.51
C HIS A 540 -12.86 1.65 14.10
N ARG A 541 -12.54 2.84 13.55
CA ARG A 541 -11.88 2.95 12.24
C ARG A 541 -10.49 2.30 12.22
N LEU A 542 -9.81 2.27 13.36
CA LEU A 542 -8.50 1.63 13.52
C LEU A 542 -8.60 0.14 13.92
N GLY A 543 -9.80 -0.44 13.97
CA GLY A 543 -10.02 -1.88 14.11
C GLY A 543 -10.48 -2.35 15.49
N ALA A 544 -10.96 -1.46 16.37
CA ALA A 544 -11.71 -1.87 17.55
C ALA A 544 -13.11 -2.37 17.16
N LEU A 545 -13.60 -3.39 17.85
CA LEU A 545 -14.85 -4.08 17.55
C LEU A 545 -15.82 -3.93 18.71
N ASP A 546 -17.13 -3.89 18.42
CA ASP A 546 -18.14 -3.98 19.47
C ASP A 546 -18.13 -5.39 20.08
N ALA A 547 -18.22 -5.49 21.41
CA ALA A 547 -18.36 -6.77 22.11
C ALA A 547 -19.77 -7.34 21.88
N THR A 548 -19.91 -8.13 20.81
CA THR A 548 -21.09 -8.95 20.49
C THR A 548 -20.79 -10.42 20.84
N ALA A 549 -21.81 -11.24 21.06
CA ALA A 549 -21.59 -12.66 21.38
C ALA A 549 -20.74 -13.38 20.31
N ALA A 550 -20.95 -13.04 19.03
CA ALA A 550 -20.18 -13.59 17.91
C ALA A 550 -18.74 -13.07 17.84
N SER A 551 -18.49 -11.79 18.12
CA SER A 551 -17.13 -11.24 18.11
C SER A 551 -16.30 -11.70 19.30
N VAL A 552 -16.94 -11.96 20.45
CA VAL A 552 -16.30 -12.54 21.63
C VAL A 552 -15.90 -13.99 21.35
N LEU A 553 -16.79 -14.83 20.80
CA LEU A 553 -16.43 -16.21 20.43
C LEU A 553 -15.29 -16.29 19.43
N ARG A 554 -15.16 -15.31 18.53
CA ARG A 554 -14.05 -15.23 17.56
C ARG A 554 -12.76 -14.64 18.11
N ASP A 555 -12.75 -14.21 19.36
CA ASP A 555 -11.54 -13.68 19.98
C ASP A 555 -10.57 -14.84 20.30
N PRO A 556 -9.30 -14.78 19.84
CA PRO A 556 -8.32 -15.82 20.10
C PRO A 556 -8.10 -16.12 21.59
N MET A 557 -8.35 -15.16 22.50
CA MET A 557 -8.25 -15.39 23.94
C MET A 557 -9.36 -16.31 24.45
N VAL A 558 -10.55 -16.31 23.85
CA VAL A 558 -11.64 -17.23 24.21
C VAL A 558 -11.31 -18.65 23.75
N GLN A 559 -10.85 -18.79 22.51
CA GLN A 559 -10.37 -20.09 21.99
C GLN A 559 -9.22 -20.63 22.84
N GLY A 560 -8.24 -19.77 23.18
CA GLY A 560 -7.11 -20.13 24.04
C GLY A 560 -7.55 -20.59 25.43
N ALA A 561 -8.50 -19.88 26.06
CA ALA A 561 -9.03 -20.28 27.37
C ALA A 561 -9.70 -21.68 27.35
N VAL A 562 -10.37 -22.05 26.26
CA VAL A 562 -10.96 -23.39 26.12
C VAL A 562 -9.89 -24.46 25.89
N ALA A 563 -8.86 -24.17 25.09
CA ALA A 563 -7.73 -25.08 24.89
C ALA A 563 -6.94 -25.29 26.20
N ASP A 564 -6.64 -24.23 26.94
CA ASP A 564 -5.92 -24.29 28.22
C ASP A 564 -6.69 -25.11 29.26
N LEU A 565 -8.03 -25.04 29.27
CA LEU A 565 -8.87 -25.87 30.15
C LEU A 565 -8.80 -27.35 29.81
N ALA A 566 -8.66 -27.73 28.53
CA ALA A 566 -8.51 -29.12 28.15
C ALA A 566 -7.18 -29.74 28.64
N GLU A 567 -6.16 -28.90 28.89
CA GLU A 567 -4.83 -29.32 29.36
C GLU A 567 -4.62 -29.12 30.87
N SER A 568 -5.62 -28.61 31.60
CA SER A 568 -5.50 -28.25 33.03
C SER A 568 -6.57 -28.90 33.91
N ASP A 569 -6.30 -29.00 35.21
CA ASP A 569 -7.26 -29.47 36.23
C ASP A 569 -8.18 -28.35 36.75
N ASP A 570 -8.22 -27.19 36.08
CA ASP A 570 -9.06 -26.05 36.49
C ASP A 570 -10.55 -26.35 36.27
N ASP A 571 -11.43 -25.77 37.09
CA ASP A 571 -12.88 -25.96 36.96
C ASP A 571 -13.39 -25.38 35.62
N PRO A 572 -13.88 -26.19 34.67
CA PRO A 572 -14.30 -25.70 33.35
C PRO A 572 -15.63 -24.96 33.39
N ALA A 573 -16.40 -25.05 34.48
CA ALA A 573 -17.77 -24.55 34.54
C ALA A 573 -17.92 -23.05 34.21
N PRO A 574 -17.09 -22.12 34.71
CA PRO A 574 -17.24 -20.68 34.41
C PRO A 574 -17.05 -20.35 32.92
N VAL A 575 -16.09 -20.98 32.27
CA VAL A 575 -15.80 -20.79 30.84
C VAL A 575 -16.84 -21.53 30.00
N ALA A 576 -17.17 -22.78 30.32
CA ALA A 576 -18.18 -23.56 29.62
C ALA A 576 -19.56 -22.88 29.65
N GLU A 577 -19.99 -22.37 30.81
CA GLU A 577 -21.26 -21.64 30.93
C GLU A 577 -21.25 -20.35 30.10
N ALA A 578 -20.14 -19.60 30.11
CA ALA A 578 -20.00 -18.39 29.31
C ALA A 578 -20.03 -18.69 27.80
N VAL A 579 -19.30 -19.70 27.33
CA VAL A 579 -19.29 -20.13 25.92
C VAL A 579 -20.68 -20.61 25.50
N LEU A 580 -21.35 -21.45 26.29
CA LEU A 580 -22.71 -21.94 25.98
C LEU A 580 -23.73 -20.79 25.88
N ARG A 581 -23.64 -19.76 26.74
CA ARG A 581 -24.48 -18.56 26.64
C ARG A 581 -24.17 -17.73 25.39
N LEU A 582 -22.89 -17.53 25.08
CA LEU A 582 -22.46 -16.81 23.87
C LEU A 582 -22.89 -17.54 22.59
N VAL A 583 -22.82 -18.88 22.57
CA VAL A 583 -23.31 -19.72 21.47
C VAL A 583 -24.83 -19.58 21.32
N ALA A 584 -25.56 -19.66 22.43
CA ALA A 584 -27.02 -19.48 22.43
C ALA A 584 -27.46 -18.10 21.92
N GLU A 585 -26.70 -17.04 22.22
CA GLU A 585 -26.99 -15.67 21.80
C GLU A 585 -26.53 -15.37 20.36
N SER A 586 -25.36 -15.87 19.96
CA SER A 586 -24.78 -15.63 18.63
C SER A 586 -25.37 -16.50 17.53
N GLY A 587 -25.83 -17.70 17.87
CA GLY A 587 -26.23 -18.72 16.90
C GLY A 587 -25.05 -19.31 16.10
N LEU A 588 -23.80 -19.08 16.52
CA LEU A 588 -22.64 -19.78 15.95
C LEU A 588 -22.63 -21.25 16.40
N ASP A 589 -22.07 -22.12 15.57
CA ASP A 589 -21.95 -23.54 15.83
C ASP A 589 -20.54 -24.04 15.47
N VAL A 590 -20.31 -25.33 15.73
CA VAL A 590 -19.04 -26.03 15.46
C VAL A 590 -18.67 -26.02 13.97
N ALA A 591 -19.62 -25.85 13.05
CA ALA A 591 -19.30 -25.72 11.63
C ALA A 591 -18.69 -24.35 11.32
N ALA A 592 -19.13 -23.29 12.00
CA ALA A 592 -18.53 -21.97 11.90
C ALA A 592 -17.22 -21.86 12.69
N GLU A 593 -17.15 -22.47 13.87
CA GLU A 593 -16.03 -22.37 14.82
C GLU A 593 -15.65 -23.77 15.36
N PRO A 594 -14.84 -24.56 14.64
CA PRO A 594 -14.56 -25.98 14.98
C PRO A 594 -13.97 -26.24 16.36
N TRP A 595 -13.26 -25.26 16.93
CA TRP A 595 -12.67 -25.37 18.27
C TRP A 595 -13.72 -25.53 19.38
N LEU A 596 -14.99 -25.15 19.13
CA LEU A 596 -16.09 -25.34 20.07
C LEU A 596 -16.28 -26.82 20.44
N ALA A 597 -15.97 -27.75 19.54
CA ALA A 597 -16.05 -29.20 19.77
C ALA A 597 -15.15 -29.68 20.92
N GLY A 598 -14.10 -28.91 21.23
CA GLY A 598 -13.17 -29.18 22.32
C GLY A 598 -13.62 -28.64 23.68
N LEU A 599 -14.80 -28.01 23.77
CA LEU A 599 -15.29 -27.43 25.02
C LEU A 599 -15.41 -28.51 26.11
N PRO A 600 -14.68 -28.40 27.24
CA PRO A 600 -14.78 -29.40 28.30
C PRO A 600 -16.14 -29.31 29.00
N LEU A 601 -16.90 -30.40 28.99
CA LEU A 601 -18.23 -30.51 29.60
C LEU A 601 -18.29 -31.75 30.51
N PRO A 602 -19.03 -31.69 31.63
CA PRO A 602 -19.30 -32.87 32.43
C PRO A 602 -20.23 -33.87 31.69
N ASP A 603 -19.89 -35.15 31.80
CA ASP A 603 -20.75 -36.29 31.48
C ASP A 603 -21.81 -36.53 32.59
N ALA A 604 -22.62 -37.58 32.47
CA ALA A 604 -23.64 -37.92 33.46
C ALA A 604 -23.08 -38.53 34.75
N THR A 605 -21.79 -38.92 34.77
CA THR A 605 -21.06 -39.34 35.97
C THR A 605 -20.45 -38.16 36.74
N GLY A 606 -20.29 -37.02 36.06
CA GLY A 606 -19.61 -35.81 36.53
C GLY A 606 -18.14 -35.71 36.12
N ALA A 607 -17.61 -36.66 35.35
CA ALA A 607 -16.28 -36.56 34.75
C ALA A 607 -16.31 -35.59 33.56
N VAL A 608 -15.20 -34.89 33.30
CA VAL A 608 -15.12 -33.89 32.24
C VAL A 608 -14.56 -34.54 30.98
N ALA A 609 -15.26 -34.34 29.86
CA ALA A 609 -14.81 -34.75 28.53
C ALA A 609 -15.06 -33.62 27.51
N PRO A 610 -14.32 -33.55 26.40
CA PRO A 610 -14.64 -32.68 25.29
C PRO A 610 -16.07 -32.87 24.79
N ALA A 611 -16.75 -31.78 24.42
CA ALA A 611 -18.13 -31.82 23.94
C ALA A 611 -18.34 -32.84 22.79
N ARG A 612 -17.37 -32.96 21.87
CA ARG A 612 -17.38 -33.93 20.76
C ARG A 612 -17.41 -35.40 21.16
N GLU A 613 -17.00 -35.75 22.37
CA GLU A 613 -16.99 -37.14 22.86
C GLU A 613 -18.32 -37.50 23.52
N LEU A 614 -19.12 -36.51 23.90
CA LEU A 614 -20.40 -36.70 24.57
C LEU A 614 -21.56 -36.87 23.58
N LEU A 615 -22.56 -37.63 24.00
CA LEU A 615 -23.81 -37.91 23.33
C LEU A 615 -24.98 -37.29 24.11
N LEU A 616 -26.03 -36.89 23.39
CA LEU A 616 -27.28 -36.46 23.99
C LEU A 616 -27.98 -37.64 24.68
N PRO A 617 -28.68 -37.42 25.80
CA PRO A 617 -29.47 -38.46 26.44
C PRO A 617 -30.50 -39.05 25.48
N GLY A 618 -30.57 -40.39 25.41
CA GLY A 618 -31.49 -41.12 24.54
C GLY A 618 -31.02 -41.33 23.10
N SER A 619 -29.75 -41.05 22.79
CA SER A 619 -29.14 -41.39 21.51
C SER A 619 -29.08 -42.92 21.34
N ALA A 620 -29.52 -43.42 20.18
CA ALA A 620 -29.58 -44.87 19.90
C ALA A 620 -28.19 -45.55 19.96
N LEU A 621 -27.13 -44.79 19.65
CA LEU A 621 -25.75 -45.27 19.71
C LEU A 621 -25.35 -45.72 21.12
N LEU A 622 -25.83 -45.05 22.17
CA LEU A 622 -25.53 -45.40 23.57
C LEU A 622 -25.94 -46.84 23.92
N ASP A 623 -27.04 -47.34 23.34
CA ASP A 623 -27.52 -48.70 23.56
C ASP A 623 -26.69 -49.77 22.81
N ALA A 624 -25.85 -49.35 21.85
CA ALA A 624 -25.02 -50.23 21.03
C ALA A 624 -23.58 -50.38 21.55
N LEU A 625 -23.13 -49.50 22.45
CA LEU A 625 -21.78 -49.51 23.00
C LEU A 625 -21.62 -50.55 24.12
N ASP A 626 -20.42 -51.14 24.24
CA ASP A 626 -19.96 -52.04 25.31
C ASP A 626 -19.29 -51.24 26.43
N ALA A 627 -19.94 -50.14 26.84
CA ALA A 627 -19.47 -49.23 27.89
C ALA A 627 -20.64 -48.74 28.75
N ASP A 628 -20.35 -48.06 29.88
CA ASP A 628 -21.42 -47.44 30.68
C ASP A 628 -21.99 -46.23 29.92
N PRO A 629 -23.28 -46.21 29.54
CA PRO A 629 -23.87 -45.08 28.83
C PRO A 629 -23.73 -43.74 29.56
N ALA A 630 -23.59 -43.76 30.89
CA ALA A 630 -23.43 -42.54 31.67
C ALA A 630 -22.10 -41.81 31.40
N GLU A 631 -21.03 -42.54 31.06
CA GLU A 631 -19.69 -41.99 30.76
C GLU A 631 -19.68 -41.20 29.44
N PHE A 632 -20.57 -41.54 28.52
CA PHE A 632 -20.66 -40.91 27.21
C PHE A 632 -21.84 -39.95 27.07
N THR A 633 -22.70 -39.85 28.08
CA THR A 633 -23.89 -38.97 28.02
C THR A 633 -23.57 -37.62 28.65
N VAL A 634 -23.85 -36.51 27.97
CA VAL A 634 -23.69 -35.17 28.58
C VAL A 634 -24.55 -35.00 29.85
N ALA A 635 -24.04 -34.29 30.86
CA ALA A 635 -24.71 -34.08 32.13
C ALA A 635 -26.17 -33.57 31.96
N PRO A 636 -27.17 -34.17 32.62
CA PRO A 636 -28.57 -33.76 32.50
C PRO A 636 -28.83 -32.28 32.83
N SER A 637 -28.07 -31.71 33.77
CA SER A 637 -28.17 -30.29 34.16
C SER A 637 -27.85 -29.33 33.01
N LEU A 638 -26.92 -29.68 32.12
CA LEU A 638 -26.60 -28.88 30.94
C LEU A 638 -27.73 -28.92 29.91
N VAL A 639 -28.35 -30.09 29.74
CA VAL A 639 -29.52 -30.25 28.85
C VAL A 639 -30.71 -29.43 29.38
N GLU A 640 -30.94 -29.44 30.69
CA GLU A 640 -31.99 -28.61 31.32
C GLU A 640 -31.69 -27.10 31.21
N GLY A 641 -30.43 -26.70 31.33
CA GLY A 641 -30.01 -25.29 31.32
C GLY A 641 -29.96 -24.65 29.93
N PHE A 642 -29.45 -25.37 28.93
CA PHE A 642 -29.15 -24.83 27.60
C PHE A 642 -29.94 -25.47 26.46
N GLY A 643 -30.53 -26.65 26.70
CA GLY A 643 -31.26 -27.42 25.70
C GLY A 643 -30.35 -28.14 24.69
N PRO A 644 -30.90 -29.15 23.99
CA PRO A 644 -30.11 -29.99 23.09
C PRO A 644 -29.58 -29.23 21.87
N ALA A 645 -30.24 -28.15 21.43
CA ALA A 645 -29.79 -27.38 20.26
C ALA A 645 -28.44 -26.68 20.50
N VAL A 646 -28.25 -26.06 21.67
CA VAL A 646 -27.00 -25.37 22.03
C VAL A 646 -25.88 -26.39 22.25
N LEU A 647 -26.19 -27.52 22.88
CA LEU A 647 -25.22 -28.60 23.09
C LEU A 647 -24.72 -29.20 21.77
N ARG A 648 -25.61 -29.41 20.79
CA ARG A 648 -25.17 -29.78 19.43
C ARG A 648 -24.31 -28.70 18.77
N ALA A 649 -24.65 -27.42 18.98
CA ALA A 649 -23.89 -26.31 18.41
C ALA A 649 -22.44 -26.27 18.92
N VAL A 650 -22.15 -26.78 20.13
CA VAL A 650 -20.78 -26.97 20.65
C VAL A 650 -20.20 -28.36 20.39
N GLY A 651 -20.87 -29.22 19.63
CA GLY A 651 -20.35 -30.52 19.21
C GLY A 651 -20.84 -31.74 19.98
N VAL A 652 -21.75 -31.62 20.95
CA VAL A 652 -22.37 -32.80 21.59
C VAL A 652 -23.19 -33.57 20.55
N ARG A 653 -22.90 -34.86 20.42
CA ARG A 653 -23.40 -35.74 19.34
C ARG A 653 -24.78 -36.31 19.63
N ASP A 654 -25.48 -36.74 18.59
CA ASP A 654 -26.62 -37.67 18.68
C ASP A 654 -26.48 -38.88 17.73
N GLY A 655 -25.27 -39.06 17.16
CA GLY A 655 -24.87 -40.13 16.26
C GLY A 655 -23.36 -40.36 16.31
N PHE A 656 -22.79 -40.96 15.27
CA PHE A 656 -21.36 -41.27 15.19
C PHE A 656 -20.48 -40.00 15.16
N ALA A 657 -19.29 -40.05 15.76
CA ALA A 657 -18.26 -39.05 15.48
C ALA A 657 -17.56 -39.40 14.17
N VAL A 658 -17.52 -38.44 13.25
CA VAL A 658 -16.68 -38.52 12.06
C VAL A 658 -15.52 -37.56 12.23
N VAL A 659 -14.34 -38.12 12.49
CA VAL A 659 -13.07 -37.40 12.53
C VAL A 659 -12.71 -37.00 11.11
N ARG A 660 -12.35 -35.74 10.92
CA ARG A 660 -11.95 -35.18 9.62
C ARG A 660 -10.67 -34.38 9.77
N ASP A 661 -9.78 -34.56 8.81
CA ASP A 661 -8.56 -33.77 8.70
C ASP A 661 -8.22 -33.56 7.21
N THR A 662 -7.38 -32.58 6.91
CA THR A 662 -7.01 -32.19 5.54
C THR A 662 -5.51 -32.03 5.43
N ASP A 663 -4.95 -32.35 4.27
CA ASP A 663 -3.52 -32.26 4.00
C ASP A 663 -2.66 -33.07 5.00
N VAL A 664 -3.12 -34.29 5.32
CA VAL A 664 -2.47 -35.21 6.26
C VAL A 664 -1.34 -35.97 5.57
N THR A 665 -0.14 -35.94 6.15
CA THR A 665 0.96 -36.80 5.71
C THR A 665 0.83 -38.19 6.34
N LEU A 666 0.85 -39.24 5.52
CA LEU A 666 0.70 -40.62 5.97
C LEU A 666 2.05 -41.18 6.44
N GLU A 667 2.35 -41.03 7.73
CA GLU A 667 3.59 -41.52 8.35
C GLU A 667 3.30 -42.37 9.60
N PRO A 668 4.23 -43.22 10.06
CA PRO A 668 3.99 -44.15 11.18
C PRO A 668 3.67 -43.55 12.56
N ASP A 669 3.48 -42.23 12.67
CA ASP A 669 3.13 -41.52 13.92
C ASP A 669 1.93 -40.54 13.73
N THR A 670 1.22 -40.61 12.60
CA THR A 670 -0.03 -39.86 12.40
C THR A 670 -1.09 -40.37 13.38
N TRP A 671 -1.58 -39.49 14.28
CA TRP A 671 -2.47 -39.90 15.37
C TRP A 671 -3.76 -39.08 15.38
N HIS A 672 -4.88 -39.75 15.11
CA HIS A 672 -6.24 -39.21 15.28
C HIS A 672 -6.98 -39.87 16.46
N ASP A 673 -6.27 -40.66 17.27
CA ASP A 673 -6.82 -41.42 18.41
C ASP A 673 -7.90 -42.43 18.01
N LEU A 674 -7.70 -43.07 16.84
CA LEU A 674 -8.56 -44.12 16.31
C LEU A 674 -7.96 -45.51 16.59
N ASP A 675 -8.82 -46.51 16.82
CA ASP A 675 -8.40 -47.89 17.11
C ASP A 675 -7.65 -48.54 15.94
N ASP A 676 -6.50 -49.18 16.19
CA ASP A 676 -5.67 -49.83 15.15
C ASP A 676 -5.32 -48.91 13.94
N GLU A 677 -5.25 -47.59 14.12
CA GLU A 677 -4.89 -46.63 13.06
C GLU A 677 -3.49 -46.88 12.48
N ASP A 678 -2.53 -47.22 13.34
CA ASP A 678 -1.16 -47.57 12.98
C ASP A 678 -1.12 -48.78 12.02
N ALA A 679 -1.92 -49.80 12.30
CA ALA A 679 -2.03 -50.99 11.46
C ALA A 679 -2.67 -50.68 10.09
N TRP A 680 -3.64 -49.75 10.03
CA TRP A 680 -4.18 -49.28 8.76
C TRP A 680 -3.12 -48.55 7.92
N ILE A 681 -2.35 -47.65 8.54
CA ILE A 681 -1.26 -46.91 7.88
C ILE A 681 -0.22 -47.89 7.32
N ASP A 682 0.19 -48.88 8.12
CA ASP A 682 1.14 -49.91 7.70
C ASP A 682 0.63 -50.72 6.50
N ASP A 683 -0.64 -51.15 6.50
CA ASP A 683 -1.25 -51.89 5.40
C ASP A 683 -1.32 -51.05 4.12
N VAL A 684 -1.69 -49.77 4.22
CA VAL A 684 -1.72 -48.85 3.08
C VAL A 684 -0.31 -48.63 2.53
N LEU A 685 0.67 -48.35 3.38
CA LEU A 685 2.06 -48.12 2.98
C LEU A 685 2.70 -49.36 2.35
N ALA A 686 2.39 -50.56 2.85
CA ALA A 686 2.87 -51.82 2.27
C ALA A 686 2.39 -52.03 0.82
N GLY A 687 1.20 -51.50 0.47
CA GLY A 687 0.65 -51.54 -0.88
C GLY A 687 1.24 -50.51 -1.85
N LEU A 688 2.08 -49.59 -1.38
CA LEU A 688 2.66 -48.52 -2.20
C LEU A 688 4.11 -48.82 -2.62
N PRO A 689 4.56 -48.31 -3.78
CA PRO A 689 5.98 -48.38 -4.13
C PRO A 689 6.81 -47.60 -3.11
N ARG A 690 8.04 -48.05 -2.82
CA ARG A 690 8.97 -47.36 -1.90
C ARG A 690 9.20 -45.90 -2.32
N GLN A 691 9.13 -44.98 -1.37
CA GLN A 691 9.25 -43.53 -1.60
C GLN A 691 10.18 -42.89 -0.57
N ASP A 692 10.79 -41.77 -0.94
CA ASP A 692 11.70 -41.01 -0.06
C ASP A 692 10.95 -40.04 0.87
N VAL A 693 9.67 -39.75 0.57
CA VAL A 693 8.80 -38.87 1.36
C VAL A 693 7.45 -39.55 1.64
N PRO A 694 6.81 -39.30 2.79
CA PRO A 694 5.48 -39.83 3.09
C PRO A 694 4.43 -39.39 2.05
N PRO A 695 3.49 -40.26 1.65
CA PRO A 695 2.36 -39.88 0.81
C PRO A 695 1.48 -38.81 1.49
N LEU A 696 0.90 -37.91 0.70
CA LEU A 696 -0.02 -36.88 1.19
C LEU A 696 -1.47 -37.29 0.91
N MET A 697 -2.31 -37.27 1.94
CA MET A 697 -3.75 -37.43 1.88
C MET A 697 -4.42 -36.06 1.92
N SER A 698 -5.16 -35.71 0.87
CA SER A 698 -5.81 -34.39 0.79
C SER A 698 -6.94 -34.24 1.79
N GLU A 699 -7.71 -35.32 1.99
CA GLU A 699 -8.85 -35.36 2.90
C GLU A 699 -8.85 -36.71 3.62
N PHE A 700 -8.96 -36.65 4.95
CA PHE A 700 -9.15 -37.79 5.84
C PHE A 700 -10.56 -37.74 6.42
N ALA A 701 -11.23 -38.88 6.47
CA ALA A 701 -12.51 -39.04 7.14
C ALA A 701 -12.58 -40.44 7.75
N ALA A 702 -12.90 -40.52 9.04
CA ALA A 702 -12.99 -41.77 9.78
C ALA A 702 -14.07 -41.71 10.85
N VAL A 703 -14.79 -42.79 11.04
CA VAL A 703 -15.73 -42.97 12.16
C VAL A 703 -14.95 -43.43 13.40
N ALA A 704 -15.07 -42.70 14.50
CA ALA A 704 -14.47 -43.04 15.80
C ALA A 704 -15.35 -43.98 16.63
N ASP A 705 -14.79 -44.51 17.71
CA ASP A 705 -15.48 -45.31 18.75
C ASP A 705 -16.09 -46.64 18.24
N LEU A 706 -15.62 -47.18 17.12
CA LEU A 706 -16.15 -48.43 16.55
C LEU A 706 -15.76 -49.67 17.35
N ASP A 707 -14.63 -49.62 18.05
CA ASP A 707 -14.12 -50.65 18.98
C ASP A 707 -15.02 -50.81 20.20
N LEU A 708 -15.76 -49.76 20.56
CA LEU A 708 -16.74 -49.78 21.65
C LEU A 708 -18.05 -50.45 21.24
N VAL A 709 -18.27 -50.83 19.97
CA VAL A 709 -19.55 -51.45 19.55
C VAL A 709 -19.65 -52.90 20.01
N ARG A 710 -20.77 -53.27 20.64
CA ARG A 710 -21.03 -54.67 21.03
C ARG A 710 -21.16 -55.58 19.83
N ASP A 711 -20.64 -56.80 19.96
CA ASP A 711 -20.66 -57.84 18.91
C ASP A 711 -22.05 -58.14 18.34
N ASP A 712 -23.12 -58.05 19.14
CA ASP A 712 -24.49 -58.34 18.70
C ASP A 712 -25.20 -57.14 18.05
N ALA A 713 -24.63 -55.95 18.13
CA ALA A 713 -25.19 -54.72 17.59
C ALA A 713 -24.78 -54.44 16.14
N TRP A 714 -23.73 -55.10 15.62
CA TRP A 714 -23.19 -54.87 14.28
C TRP A 714 -24.23 -54.83 13.13
N PRO A 715 -25.26 -55.70 13.07
CA PRO A 715 -26.26 -55.60 12.01
C PRO A 715 -27.01 -54.27 11.98
N HIS A 716 -27.37 -53.71 13.14
CA HIS A 716 -28.02 -52.39 13.24
C HIS A 716 -27.01 -51.26 13.04
N VAL A 717 -25.81 -51.38 13.59
CA VAL A 717 -24.76 -50.36 13.44
C VAL A 717 -24.34 -50.19 11.98
N LEU A 718 -24.20 -51.28 11.21
CA LEU A 718 -23.91 -51.21 9.78
C LEU A 718 -25.03 -50.52 8.98
N GLU A 719 -26.30 -50.75 9.34
CA GLU A 719 -27.44 -50.03 8.77
C GLU A 719 -27.36 -48.53 9.11
N TRP A 720 -27.10 -48.17 10.37
CA TRP A 720 -26.98 -46.77 10.78
C TRP A 720 -25.80 -46.04 10.12
N LEU A 721 -24.65 -46.71 10.00
CA LEU A 721 -23.49 -46.17 9.28
C LEU A 721 -23.77 -45.96 7.79
N ALA A 722 -24.61 -46.79 7.19
CA ALA A 722 -25.01 -46.64 5.79
C ALA A 722 -26.04 -45.52 5.59
N ASP A 723 -26.93 -45.30 6.57
CA ASP A 723 -27.98 -44.27 6.52
C ASP A 723 -27.47 -42.86 6.89
N ASP A 724 -26.43 -42.75 7.71
CA ASP A 724 -25.80 -41.46 8.05
C ASP A 724 -24.85 -41.00 6.94
N ALA A 725 -25.11 -39.82 6.37
CA ALA A 725 -24.38 -39.34 5.19
C ALA A 725 -22.87 -39.16 5.43
N ASP A 726 -22.48 -38.70 6.62
CA ASP A 726 -21.09 -38.41 6.95
C ASP A 726 -20.32 -39.71 7.25
N ALA A 727 -20.92 -40.60 8.05
CA ALA A 727 -20.34 -41.90 8.34
C ALA A 727 -20.27 -42.78 7.08
N ARG A 728 -21.30 -42.74 6.23
CA ARG A 728 -21.33 -43.45 4.95
C ARG A 728 -20.22 -42.98 4.03
N ALA A 729 -19.95 -41.68 3.95
CA ALA A 729 -18.84 -41.14 3.16
C ALA A 729 -17.49 -41.65 3.70
N ALA A 730 -17.29 -41.63 5.02
CA ALA A 730 -16.08 -42.16 5.67
C ALA A 730 -15.86 -43.67 5.41
N VAL A 731 -16.91 -44.43 5.10
CA VAL A 731 -16.81 -45.85 4.72
C VAL A 731 -16.59 -46.02 3.21
N VAL A 732 -17.39 -45.35 2.37
CA VAL A 732 -17.47 -45.67 0.94
C VAL A 732 -16.44 -44.94 0.11
N ASP A 733 -16.06 -43.72 0.50
CA ASP A 733 -15.14 -42.92 -0.30
C ASP A 733 -13.69 -43.39 -0.08
N PRO A 734 -12.97 -43.78 -1.14
CA PRO A 734 -11.60 -44.23 -1.00
C PRO A 734 -10.69 -43.05 -0.66
N VAL A 735 -9.67 -43.32 0.16
CA VAL A 735 -8.61 -42.34 0.41
C VAL A 735 -7.84 -42.07 -0.87
N ARG A 736 -7.61 -40.79 -1.17
CA ARG A 736 -6.81 -40.34 -2.31
C ARG A 736 -5.44 -39.88 -1.81
N LEU A 737 -4.40 -40.58 -2.26
CA LEU A 737 -3.02 -40.34 -1.88
C LEU A 737 -2.26 -39.71 -3.04
N THR A 738 -1.44 -38.70 -2.75
CA THR A 738 -0.46 -38.14 -3.67
C THR A 738 0.91 -38.64 -3.26
N LEU A 739 1.58 -39.35 -4.17
CA LEU A 739 2.91 -39.92 -3.94
C LEU A 739 4.01 -38.87 -4.09
N GLY A 740 5.23 -39.18 -3.65
CA GLY A 740 6.38 -38.27 -3.73
C GLY A 740 6.78 -37.87 -5.16
N ASP A 741 6.36 -38.61 -6.18
CA ASP A 741 6.52 -38.28 -7.60
C ASP A 741 5.35 -37.46 -8.19
N GLY A 742 4.37 -37.10 -7.35
CA GLY A 742 3.15 -36.39 -7.71
C GLY A 742 2.05 -37.27 -8.32
N SER A 743 2.26 -38.59 -8.43
CA SER A 743 1.25 -39.49 -8.99
C SER A 743 0.13 -39.80 -7.98
N PRO A 744 -1.14 -39.89 -8.42
CA PRO A 744 -2.24 -40.25 -7.53
C PRO A 744 -2.33 -41.77 -7.33
N ARG A 745 -2.73 -42.16 -6.12
CA ARG A 745 -3.09 -43.52 -5.72
C ARG A 745 -4.36 -43.51 -4.88
N SER A 746 -5.02 -44.67 -4.82
CA SER A 746 -6.19 -44.86 -3.98
C SER A 746 -6.01 -46.06 -3.08
N ALA A 747 -6.52 -45.93 -1.86
CA ALA A 747 -6.55 -46.97 -0.86
C ALA A 747 -7.96 -47.01 -0.20
N PRO A 748 -8.35 -48.11 0.44
CA PRO A 748 -9.55 -48.16 1.27
C PRO A 748 -9.50 -47.07 2.37
N SER A 749 -10.66 -46.52 2.73
CA SER A 749 -10.74 -45.67 3.91
C SER A 749 -10.39 -46.45 5.17
N TYR A 750 -9.92 -45.74 6.20
CA TYR A 750 -9.66 -46.33 7.52
C TYR A 750 -10.89 -47.11 8.02
N THR A 751 -12.08 -46.49 7.97
CA THR A 751 -13.30 -47.12 8.49
C THR A 751 -13.69 -48.37 7.70
N ALA A 752 -13.58 -48.37 6.37
CA ALA A 752 -13.84 -49.57 5.58
C ALA A 752 -12.85 -50.71 5.88
N TRP A 753 -11.55 -50.36 6.02
CA TRP A 753 -10.51 -51.31 6.41
C TRP A 753 -10.77 -51.90 7.80
N TRP A 754 -11.11 -51.05 8.78
CA TRP A 754 -11.38 -51.45 10.15
C TRP A 754 -12.60 -52.38 10.22
N LEU A 755 -13.72 -52.02 9.56
CA LEU A 755 -14.92 -52.85 9.52
C LEU A 755 -14.67 -54.23 8.89
N ARG A 756 -13.88 -54.32 7.81
CA ARG A 756 -13.51 -55.61 7.19
C ARG A 756 -12.79 -56.53 8.18
N ARG A 757 -11.95 -55.96 9.03
CA ARG A 757 -11.06 -56.68 9.94
C ARG A 757 -11.71 -57.00 11.27
N HIS A 758 -12.50 -56.10 11.83
CA HIS A 758 -13.01 -56.21 13.22
C HIS A 758 -14.50 -56.54 13.29
N ALA A 759 -15.35 -55.96 12.43
CA ALA A 759 -16.79 -56.21 12.51
C ALA A 759 -17.12 -57.68 12.22
N ARG A 760 -18.03 -58.24 13.03
CA ARG A 760 -18.48 -59.63 12.91
C ARG A 760 -19.99 -59.70 12.92
N VAL A 761 -20.56 -60.45 11.97
CA VAL A 761 -21.99 -60.77 11.95
C VAL A 761 -22.16 -62.27 12.09
N GLY A 762 -22.84 -62.69 13.16
CA GLY A 762 -22.97 -64.12 13.50
C GLY A 762 -21.62 -64.81 13.74
N GLY A 763 -20.62 -64.07 14.24
CA GLY A 763 -19.26 -64.55 14.50
C GLY A 763 -18.36 -64.66 13.26
N ARG A 764 -18.83 -64.24 12.08
CA ARG A 764 -18.05 -64.24 10.83
C ARG A 764 -17.64 -62.83 10.41
N ALA A 765 -16.44 -62.70 9.85
CA ALA A 765 -15.98 -61.45 9.24
C ALA A 765 -16.85 -61.09 8.04
N LEU A 766 -16.97 -59.78 7.75
CA LEU A 766 -17.79 -59.29 6.64
C LEU A 766 -17.34 -59.84 5.28
N THR A 767 -16.03 -60.05 5.08
CA THR A 767 -15.46 -60.66 3.87
C THR A 767 -15.87 -62.11 3.63
N GLY A 768 -16.34 -62.80 4.68
CA GLY A 768 -16.84 -64.17 4.61
C GLY A 768 -18.37 -64.28 4.48
N LEU A 769 -19.05 -63.20 4.12
CA LEU A 769 -20.51 -63.13 4.04
C LEU A 769 -20.97 -62.60 2.68
N ALA A 770 -22.17 -63.02 2.28
CA ALA A 770 -22.87 -62.54 1.11
C ALA A 770 -24.18 -61.85 1.50
N LEU A 771 -24.75 -61.05 0.60
CA LEU A 771 -26.08 -60.46 0.76
C LEU A 771 -27.12 -61.27 -0.04
N PRO A 772 -28.44 -61.16 0.25
CA PRO A 772 -29.48 -61.93 -0.44
C PRO A 772 -29.46 -61.74 -1.96
N GLY A 773 -29.08 -60.55 -2.42
CA GLY A 773 -28.97 -60.20 -3.84
C GLY A 773 -27.69 -60.64 -4.56
N SER A 774 -26.70 -61.25 -3.89
CA SER A 774 -25.41 -61.61 -4.51
C SER A 774 -25.55 -62.69 -5.59
N ALA A 775 -24.57 -62.83 -6.47
CA ALA A 775 -24.55 -63.82 -7.55
C ALA A 775 -24.75 -65.25 -7.04
N PRO A 776 -25.36 -66.16 -7.84
CA PRO A 776 -25.64 -67.53 -7.41
C PRO A 776 -24.41 -68.31 -6.92
N VAL A 777 -23.24 -68.12 -7.55
CA VAL A 777 -21.99 -68.78 -7.13
C VAL A 777 -21.48 -68.25 -5.80
N VAL A 778 -21.55 -66.93 -5.56
CA VAL A 778 -21.16 -66.31 -4.28
C VAL A 778 -22.02 -66.85 -3.14
N ARG A 779 -23.36 -66.88 -3.31
CA ARG A 779 -24.28 -67.43 -2.31
C ARG A 779 -24.18 -68.94 -2.11
N ALA A 780 -23.62 -69.67 -3.07
CA ALA A 780 -23.38 -71.10 -2.93
C ALA A 780 -22.16 -71.37 -2.04
N VAL A 781 -21.18 -70.48 -2.02
CA VAL A 781 -19.96 -70.58 -1.22
C VAL A 781 -20.15 -69.94 0.15
N LEU A 782 -20.56 -68.67 0.16
CA LEU A 782 -20.62 -67.82 1.34
C LEU A 782 -22.03 -67.81 1.99
N PRO A 783 -22.12 -67.82 3.33
CA PRO A 783 -23.37 -67.61 4.06
C PRO A 783 -24.00 -66.25 3.75
N VAL A 784 -25.33 -66.21 3.68
CA VAL A 784 -26.09 -64.98 3.41
C VAL A 784 -26.48 -64.28 4.72
N ALA A 785 -26.10 -63.01 4.88
CA ALA A 785 -26.53 -62.13 5.96
C ALA A 785 -27.61 -61.16 5.47
N ASP A 786 -28.70 -61.01 6.22
CA ASP A 786 -29.83 -60.13 5.87
C ASP A 786 -29.65 -58.76 6.52
N ILE A 787 -28.89 -57.89 5.86
CA ILE A 787 -28.59 -56.52 6.30
C ILE A 787 -28.96 -55.56 5.16
N PRO A 788 -29.73 -54.48 5.41
CA PRO A 788 -30.22 -53.58 4.37
C PRO A 788 -29.13 -52.60 3.90
N LEU A 789 -28.11 -53.10 3.19
CA LEU A 789 -27.00 -52.30 2.66
C LEU A 789 -27.13 -52.09 1.15
N ASP A 790 -26.73 -50.92 0.67
CA ASP A 790 -26.56 -50.65 -0.76
C ASP A 790 -25.29 -51.31 -1.32
N ASP A 791 -25.22 -51.44 -2.65
CA ASP A 791 -24.11 -52.16 -3.31
C ASP A 791 -22.74 -51.49 -3.08
N ALA A 792 -22.68 -50.16 -2.97
CA ALA A 792 -21.42 -49.45 -2.78
C ALA A 792 -20.89 -49.60 -1.35
N PHE A 793 -21.77 -49.54 -0.35
CA PHE A 793 -21.40 -49.79 1.04
C PHE A 793 -20.99 -51.26 1.25
N ALA A 794 -21.74 -52.19 0.68
CA ALA A 794 -21.42 -53.62 0.72
C ALA A 794 -20.02 -53.91 0.15
N ALA A 795 -19.71 -53.35 -1.03
CA ALA A 795 -18.39 -53.47 -1.64
C ALA A 795 -17.29 -52.83 -0.78
N ALA A 796 -17.54 -51.65 -0.18
CA ALA A 796 -16.57 -50.97 0.67
C ALA A 796 -16.18 -51.81 1.89
N VAL A 797 -17.13 -52.47 2.56
CA VAL A 797 -16.86 -53.31 3.74
C VAL A 797 -16.52 -54.78 3.41
N GLY A 798 -16.39 -55.12 2.12
CA GLY A 798 -15.92 -56.43 1.65
C GLY A 798 -16.99 -57.51 1.56
N LEU A 799 -18.28 -57.19 1.59
CA LEU A 799 -19.37 -58.15 1.38
C LEU A 799 -19.45 -58.52 -0.10
N ALA A 800 -19.13 -59.77 -0.44
CA ALA A 800 -19.04 -60.20 -1.83
C ALA A 800 -20.42 -60.20 -2.53
N ARG A 801 -20.49 -59.58 -3.72
CA ARG A 801 -21.70 -59.50 -4.55
C ARG A 801 -21.54 -60.35 -5.80
N GLU A 802 -20.45 -60.16 -6.53
CA GLU A 802 -20.09 -60.89 -7.73
C GLU A 802 -18.91 -61.84 -7.45
N PRO A 803 -18.63 -62.81 -8.34
CA PRO A 803 -17.54 -63.76 -8.15
C PRO A 803 -16.18 -63.07 -7.95
N GLU A 804 -15.92 -62.00 -8.69
CA GLU A 804 -14.70 -61.19 -8.57
C GLU A 804 -14.50 -60.48 -7.21
N ASP A 805 -15.57 -60.31 -6.42
CA ASP A 805 -15.49 -59.68 -5.08
C ASP A 805 -15.08 -60.66 -3.98
N LEU A 806 -14.94 -61.94 -4.31
CA LEU A 806 -14.63 -62.98 -3.35
C LEU A 806 -13.23 -62.79 -2.76
N ASP A 807 -13.17 -62.51 -1.45
CA ASP A 807 -11.90 -62.49 -0.73
C ASP A 807 -11.25 -63.89 -0.74
N PRO A 808 -10.03 -64.05 -1.31
CA PRO A 808 -9.41 -65.36 -1.45
C PRO A 808 -9.21 -66.07 -0.11
N GLY A 809 -8.84 -65.35 0.95
CA GLY A 809 -8.63 -65.92 2.28
C GLY A 809 -9.93 -66.47 2.88
N ALA A 810 -10.99 -65.68 2.84
CA ALA A 810 -12.31 -66.07 3.34
C ALA A 810 -12.90 -67.24 2.54
N VAL A 811 -12.76 -67.24 1.22
CA VAL A 811 -13.23 -68.33 0.37
C VAL A 811 -12.42 -69.61 0.58
N LEU A 812 -11.09 -69.55 0.64
CA LEU A 812 -10.27 -70.73 0.89
C LEU A 812 -10.54 -71.34 2.26
N ALA A 813 -10.73 -70.52 3.29
CA ALA A 813 -11.18 -70.96 4.60
C ALA A 813 -12.54 -71.67 4.50
N ARG A 814 -13.50 -71.07 3.78
CA ARG A 814 -14.83 -71.65 3.58
C ARG A 814 -14.81 -72.95 2.79
N LEU A 815 -13.99 -73.06 1.74
CA LEU A 815 -13.82 -74.28 0.94
C LEU A 815 -13.25 -75.44 1.76
N ALA A 816 -12.43 -75.14 2.77
CA ALA A 816 -11.83 -76.13 3.67
C ALA A 816 -12.80 -76.70 4.73
N GLU A 817 -13.98 -76.10 4.92
CA GLU A 817 -15.00 -76.56 5.87
C GLU A 817 -15.78 -77.76 5.29
N ASP A 818 -15.97 -78.83 6.07
CA ASP A 818 -16.60 -80.08 5.59
C ASP A 818 -18.13 -79.95 5.34
N ASP A 819 -18.79 -78.96 5.93
CA ASP A 819 -20.24 -78.72 5.84
C ASP A 819 -20.67 -78.00 4.54
N LEU A 820 -19.71 -77.53 3.75
CA LEU A 820 -19.98 -76.92 2.46
C LEU A 820 -20.27 -78.01 1.41
N GLU A 821 -21.47 -77.96 0.82
CA GLU A 821 -21.84 -78.80 -0.32
C GLU A 821 -21.78 -77.98 -1.61
N LEU A 822 -20.83 -78.29 -2.49
CA LEU A 822 -20.67 -77.62 -3.78
C LEU A 822 -20.68 -78.62 -4.95
N PRO A 823 -21.46 -78.38 -6.01
CA PRO A 823 -21.33 -79.09 -7.27
C PRO A 823 -19.94 -78.90 -7.88
N ALA A 824 -19.41 -79.92 -8.56
CA ALA A 824 -18.09 -79.87 -9.18
C ALA A 824 -17.94 -78.71 -10.19
N ALA A 825 -19.01 -78.39 -10.93
CA ALA A 825 -19.02 -77.28 -11.88
C ALA A 825 -18.90 -75.90 -11.20
N THR A 826 -19.57 -75.72 -10.06
CA THR A 826 -19.48 -74.48 -9.26
C THR A 826 -18.10 -74.36 -8.60
N LEU A 827 -17.56 -75.47 -8.11
CA LEU A 827 -16.20 -75.50 -7.56
C LEU A 827 -15.15 -75.09 -8.59
N ALA A 828 -15.27 -75.57 -9.83
CA ALA A 828 -14.38 -75.16 -10.92
C ALA A 828 -14.47 -73.65 -11.18
N GLN A 829 -15.68 -73.08 -11.25
CA GLN A 829 -15.87 -71.62 -11.41
C GLN A 829 -15.23 -70.83 -10.27
N VAL A 830 -15.34 -71.30 -9.02
CA VAL A 830 -14.71 -70.65 -7.86
C VAL A 830 -13.19 -70.72 -7.96
N TYR A 831 -12.63 -71.86 -8.36
CA TYR A 831 -11.19 -71.97 -8.56
C TYR A 831 -10.66 -71.15 -9.73
N ASP A 832 -11.42 -70.99 -10.81
CA ASP A 832 -11.06 -70.10 -11.92
C ASP A 832 -10.99 -68.64 -11.46
N VAL A 833 -11.94 -68.21 -10.62
CA VAL A 833 -11.94 -66.87 -10.00
C VAL A 833 -10.74 -66.71 -9.06
N LEU A 834 -10.47 -67.69 -8.19
CA LEU A 834 -9.33 -67.65 -7.28
C LEU A 834 -8.00 -67.64 -8.04
N ALA A 835 -7.88 -68.37 -9.15
CA ALA A 835 -6.67 -68.42 -9.96
C ALA A 835 -6.30 -67.06 -10.60
N ALA A 836 -7.24 -66.11 -10.67
CA ALA A 836 -6.98 -64.75 -11.13
C ALA A 836 -6.37 -63.84 -10.06
N HIS A 837 -6.29 -64.28 -8.80
CA HIS A 837 -5.74 -63.50 -7.69
C HIS A 837 -4.23 -63.69 -7.54
N ASP A 838 -3.55 -62.67 -7.03
CA ASP A 838 -2.15 -62.77 -6.65
C ASP A 838 -2.03 -63.68 -5.40
N PRO A 839 -1.22 -64.75 -5.44
CA PRO A 839 -0.99 -65.59 -4.26
C PRO A 839 -0.29 -64.84 -3.12
N ALA A 840 0.38 -63.72 -3.40
CA ALA A 840 1.04 -62.92 -2.37
C ALA A 840 0.06 -62.41 -1.30
N GLY A 841 0.33 -62.73 -0.03
CA GLY A 841 -0.48 -62.27 1.11
C GLY A 841 -1.70 -63.14 1.43
N VAL A 842 -2.04 -64.13 0.60
CA VAL A 842 -3.09 -65.11 0.90
C VAL A 842 -2.48 -66.27 1.69
N ARG A 843 -3.10 -66.64 2.82
CA ARG A 843 -2.66 -67.82 3.59
C ARG A 843 -3.17 -69.09 2.90
N PRO A 844 -2.29 -70.03 2.47
CA PRO A 844 -2.72 -71.27 1.87
C PRO A 844 -3.53 -72.15 2.84
N PRO A 845 -4.57 -72.85 2.37
CA PRO A 845 -5.42 -73.64 3.24
C PRO A 845 -4.76 -74.99 3.58
N PRO A 846 -4.92 -75.51 4.81
CA PRO A 846 -4.40 -76.83 5.16
C PRO A 846 -5.15 -77.99 4.48
N ARG A 847 -6.35 -77.71 3.96
CA ARG A 847 -7.21 -78.67 3.26
C ARG A 847 -7.81 -78.02 2.02
N VAL A 848 -7.86 -78.77 0.93
CA VAL A 848 -8.34 -78.32 -0.38
C VAL A 848 -9.56 -79.15 -0.77
N ARG A 849 -10.54 -78.49 -1.40
CA ARG A 849 -11.76 -79.13 -1.88
C ARG A 849 -11.55 -79.61 -3.31
N VAL A 850 -11.74 -80.90 -3.55
CA VAL A 850 -11.58 -81.51 -4.89
C VAL A 850 -12.91 -82.02 -5.39
N ALA A 851 -13.07 -82.09 -6.72
CA ALA A 851 -14.25 -82.69 -7.34
C ALA A 851 -14.35 -84.18 -6.97
N ASP A 852 -15.56 -84.65 -6.69
CA ASP A 852 -15.87 -86.06 -6.42
C ASP A 852 -17.22 -86.42 -7.07
N GLY A 853 -17.16 -87.01 -8.26
CA GLY A 853 -18.33 -87.24 -9.11
C GLY A 853 -19.04 -85.93 -9.48
N ALA A 854 -20.33 -85.82 -9.16
CA ALA A 854 -21.10 -84.59 -9.38
C ALA A 854 -20.91 -83.53 -8.27
N GLY A 855 -20.34 -83.91 -7.13
CA GLY A 855 -20.15 -83.06 -5.96
C GLY A 855 -18.68 -82.75 -5.71
N SER A 856 -18.35 -82.47 -4.45
CA SER A 856 -16.99 -82.20 -4.00
C SER A 856 -16.75 -82.75 -2.61
N ARG A 857 -15.48 -82.96 -2.27
CA ARG A 857 -15.03 -83.38 -0.94
C ARG A 857 -13.75 -82.66 -0.55
N VAL A 858 -13.47 -82.54 0.74
CA VAL A 858 -12.27 -81.89 1.25
C VAL A 858 -11.18 -82.91 1.60
N VAL A 859 -9.95 -82.66 1.17
CA VAL A 859 -8.76 -83.50 1.41
C VAL A 859 -7.59 -82.70 1.95
N PRO A 860 -6.57 -83.31 2.58
CA PRO A 860 -5.34 -82.62 2.95
C PRO A 860 -4.65 -82.01 1.73
N ALA A 861 -4.18 -80.76 1.82
CA ALA A 861 -3.52 -80.05 0.72
C ALA A 861 -2.34 -80.85 0.13
N ALA A 862 -1.52 -81.47 0.99
CA ALA A 862 -0.38 -82.31 0.61
C ALA A 862 -0.73 -83.58 -0.19
N SER A 863 -2.03 -83.88 -0.39
CA SER A 863 -2.48 -85.00 -1.24
C SER A 863 -3.07 -84.54 -2.57
N VAL A 864 -3.16 -83.22 -2.78
CA VAL A 864 -3.74 -82.60 -3.97
C VAL A 864 -2.64 -82.22 -4.93
N VAL A 865 -2.96 -82.40 -6.21
CA VAL A 865 -2.12 -81.93 -7.32
C VAL A 865 -2.99 -81.08 -8.24
N VAL A 866 -2.48 -79.92 -8.66
CA VAL A 866 -3.14 -79.10 -9.69
C VAL A 866 -2.77 -79.65 -11.07
N CYS A 867 -3.76 -79.82 -11.93
CA CYS A 867 -3.57 -80.26 -13.31
C CYS A 867 -3.77 -79.08 -14.26
N ASP A 868 -2.67 -78.58 -14.84
CA ASP A 868 -2.66 -77.53 -15.85
C ASP A 868 -3.16 -77.99 -17.23
N GLY A 869 -3.38 -79.28 -17.41
CA GLY A 869 -3.96 -79.85 -18.61
C GLY A 869 -4.80 -81.10 -18.35
N PRO A 870 -5.83 -81.37 -19.18
CA PRO A 870 -6.71 -82.51 -18.98
C PRO A 870 -6.05 -83.86 -19.34
N HIS A 871 -4.89 -83.86 -20.00
CA HIS A 871 -4.14 -85.08 -20.31
C HIS A 871 -3.63 -85.80 -19.05
N TRP A 872 -3.29 -85.05 -17.99
CA TRP A 872 -2.87 -85.57 -16.68
C TRP A 872 -3.91 -86.49 -16.03
N LEU A 873 -5.20 -86.29 -16.32
CA LEU A 873 -6.29 -87.08 -15.75
C LEU A 873 -6.24 -88.55 -16.17
N GLN A 874 -5.51 -88.88 -17.26
CA GLN A 874 -5.34 -90.26 -17.73
C GLN A 874 -4.40 -91.09 -16.84
N LEU A 875 -3.62 -90.45 -15.97
CA LEU A 875 -2.65 -91.13 -15.10
C LEU A 875 -3.27 -91.71 -13.81
N GLY A 876 -4.59 -91.59 -13.61
CA GLY A 876 -5.28 -92.17 -12.46
C GLY A 876 -5.01 -91.45 -11.13
N LEU A 877 -4.75 -90.15 -11.18
CA LEU A 877 -4.51 -89.30 -10.01
C LEU A 877 -5.77 -89.24 -9.11
N THR A 878 -5.58 -89.27 -7.78
CA THR A 878 -6.68 -89.51 -6.81
C THR A 878 -7.31 -88.25 -6.20
N ALA A 879 -6.61 -87.12 -6.24
CA ALA A 879 -7.12 -85.83 -5.78
C ALA A 879 -6.55 -84.72 -6.67
N VAL A 880 -7.37 -84.27 -7.61
CA VAL A 880 -6.97 -83.34 -8.66
C VAL A 880 -7.81 -82.07 -8.62
N VAL A 881 -7.16 -80.94 -8.84
CA VAL A 881 -7.80 -79.64 -9.10
C VAL A 881 -7.41 -79.19 -10.50
N PRO A 882 -8.34 -79.09 -11.45
CA PRO A 882 -8.05 -78.47 -12.75
C PRO A 882 -7.76 -76.98 -12.54
N GLY A 883 -6.66 -76.48 -13.09
CA GLY A 883 -6.33 -75.05 -13.01
C GLY A 883 -4.89 -74.74 -13.43
N PRO A 884 -4.56 -73.46 -13.62
CA PRO A 884 -3.23 -73.02 -14.01
C PRO A 884 -2.23 -73.13 -12.84
N ALA A 885 -0.93 -72.98 -13.14
CA ALA A 885 0.14 -72.94 -12.13
C ALA A 885 -0.10 -71.90 -11.02
N ALA A 886 -0.68 -70.74 -11.36
CA ALA A 886 -1.04 -69.71 -10.36
C ALA A 886 -2.00 -70.22 -9.28
N LEU A 887 -2.88 -71.18 -9.62
CA LEU A 887 -3.76 -71.81 -8.63
C LEU A 887 -2.98 -72.77 -7.71
N ALA A 888 -1.97 -73.47 -8.24
CA ALA A 888 -1.06 -74.27 -7.42
C ALA A 888 -0.30 -73.40 -6.42
N ASP A 889 0.23 -72.26 -6.86
CA ASP A 889 0.91 -71.28 -5.99
C ASP A 889 -0.02 -70.74 -4.89
N LEU A 890 -1.27 -70.39 -5.23
CA LEU A 890 -2.26 -69.90 -4.26
C LEU A 890 -2.65 -70.95 -3.21
N LEU A 891 -2.76 -72.21 -3.64
CA LEU A 891 -3.12 -73.33 -2.77
C LEU A 891 -1.91 -73.91 -2.01
N ASP A 892 -0.69 -73.53 -2.38
CA ASP A 892 0.58 -74.12 -1.93
C ASP A 892 0.59 -75.66 -2.11
N VAL A 893 0.26 -76.10 -3.33
CA VAL A 893 0.25 -77.52 -3.73
C VAL A 893 1.04 -77.73 -5.01
N ASP A 894 1.51 -78.95 -5.21
CA ASP A 894 2.34 -79.29 -6.37
C ASP A 894 1.55 -79.24 -7.69
N LEU A 895 2.20 -78.79 -8.76
CA LEU A 895 1.68 -78.92 -10.12
C LEU A 895 1.97 -80.32 -10.67
N ALA A 896 1.04 -80.91 -11.42
CA ALA A 896 1.17 -82.28 -11.93
C ALA A 896 2.46 -82.52 -12.72
N SER A 897 2.88 -81.53 -13.52
CA SER A 897 4.11 -81.57 -14.29
C SER A 897 5.40 -81.55 -13.46
N GLU A 898 5.34 -81.13 -12.20
CA GLU A 898 6.50 -81.03 -11.31
C GLU A 898 6.74 -82.32 -10.53
N VAL A 899 5.67 -83.03 -10.18
CA VAL A 899 5.73 -84.23 -9.33
C VAL A 899 5.58 -85.56 -10.08
N HIS A 900 5.01 -85.55 -11.29
CA HIS A 900 4.86 -86.76 -12.10
C HIS A 900 5.88 -86.82 -13.24
N ASP A 901 6.72 -87.85 -13.20
CA ASP A 901 7.65 -88.17 -14.30
C ASP A 901 6.87 -88.69 -15.52
N ALA A 902 6.61 -87.77 -16.45
CA ALA A 902 5.80 -88.00 -17.65
C ALA A 902 6.66 -88.23 -18.90
N ALA A 903 7.73 -89.00 -18.78
CA ALA A 903 8.53 -89.39 -19.95
C ALA A 903 7.69 -90.22 -20.94
N LEU A 904 7.74 -89.83 -22.22
CA LEU A 904 7.12 -90.53 -23.33
C LEU A 904 7.96 -91.77 -23.72
N ASP A 905 7.30 -92.94 -23.80
CA ASP A 905 7.93 -94.17 -24.24
C ASP A 905 7.81 -94.34 -25.78
N GLY A 906 8.90 -94.07 -26.51
CA GLY A 906 9.01 -94.30 -27.95
C GLY A 906 8.73 -93.07 -28.83
N ASP A 907 9.32 -93.05 -30.03
CA ASP A 907 9.37 -91.84 -30.88
C ASP A 907 8.09 -91.61 -31.74
N GLY A 908 7.20 -92.61 -31.85
CA GLY A 908 5.99 -92.55 -32.68
C GLY A 908 6.25 -92.30 -34.18
N ARG A 909 5.20 -91.94 -34.92
CA ARG A 909 5.27 -91.60 -36.35
C ARG A 909 4.62 -90.25 -36.61
N SER A 910 5.39 -89.28 -37.13
CA SER A 910 4.84 -87.98 -37.52
C SER A 910 3.89 -88.13 -38.73
N GLN A 911 2.66 -87.65 -38.57
CA GLN A 911 1.58 -87.68 -39.55
C GLN A 911 1.05 -86.27 -39.80
N PRO A 912 0.59 -85.93 -41.02
CA PRO A 912 -0.12 -84.68 -41.25
C PRO A 912 -1.46 -84.66 -40.52
N VAL A 913 -1.82 -83.52 -39.92
CA VAL A 913 -3.15 -83.34 -39.31
C VAL A 913 -4.21 -83.32 -40.43
N PRO A 914 -5.32 -84.08 -40.32
CA PRO A 914 -6.37 -84.11 -41.33
C PRO A 914 -7.00 -82.74 -41.60
N ASP A 915 -7.31 -82.44 -42.88
CA ASP A 915 -7.86 -81.14 -43.31
C ASP A 915 -9.17 -80.75 -42.59
N VAL A 916 -9.95 -81.74 -42.14
CA VAL A 916 -11.20 -81.51 -41.39
C VAL A 916 -10.98 -80.76 -40.07
N VAL A 917 -9.80 -80.89 -39.46
CA VAL A 917 -9.47 -80.23 -38.19
C VAL A 917 -9.45 -78.70 -38.37
N ALA A 918 -8.89 -78.21 -39.48
CA ALA A 918 -8.81 -76.78 -39.76
C ALA A 918 -10.20 -76.15 -39.93
N ALA A 919 -11.19 -76.92 -40.40
CA ALA A 919 -12.57 -76.44 -40.53
C ALA A 919 -13.30 -76.31 -39.19
N VAL A 920 -12.90 -77.09 -38.18
CA VAL A 920 -13.50 -77.06 -36.82
C VAL A 920 -12.75 -76.08 -35.91
N LEU A 921 -11.42 -76.16 -35.86
CA LEU A 921 -10.59 -75.38 -34.94
C LEU A 921 -10.10 -74.04 -35.52
N GLY A 922 -10.17 -73.85 -36.85
CA GLY A 922 -9.63 -72.69 -37.56
C GLY A 922 -8.11 -72.70 -37.71
N SER A 923 -7.37 -73.00 -36.63
CA SER A 923 -5.92 -73.19 -36.62
C SER A 923 -5.55 -74.46 -35.85
N ALA A 924 -4.67 -75.28 -36.41
CA ALA A 924 -4.16 -76.49 -35.78
C ALA A 924 -2.69 -76.72 -36.15
N PRO A 925 -1.93 -77.50 -35.35
CA PRO A 925 -0.62 -78.01 -35.74
C PRO A 925 -0.65 -78.64 -37.13
N ARG A 926 0.46 -78.54 -37.88
CA ARG A 926 0.54 -79.14 -39.23
C ARG A 926 0.68 -80.66 -39.18
N THR A 927 1.26 -81.16 -38.09
CA THR A 927 1.57 -82.57 -37.88
C THR A 927 1.22 -82.96 -36.45
N TYR A 928 0.95 -84.23 -36.24
CA TYR A 928 0.84 -84.86 -34.93
C TYR A 928 1.69 -86.14 -34.93
N VAL A 929 1.99 -86.68 -33.75
CA VAL A 929 2.75 -87.92 -33.59
C VAL A 929 1.77 -89.06 -33.29
N GLU A 930 1.63 -89.98 -34.24
CA GLU A 930 0.79 -91.17 -34.12
C GLU A 930 1.55 -92.31 -33.43
N HIS A 931 0.91 -92.96 -32.47
CA HIS A 931 1.43 -94.11 -31.73
C HIS A 931 0.48 -95.29 -31.84
N ASP A 932 1.01 -96.51 -31.97
CA ASP A 932 0.18 -97.71 -31.91
C ASP A 932 -0.15 -98.12 -30.45
N ASP A 933 0.76 -97.81 -29.51
CA ASP A 933 0.61 -97.94 -28.04
C ASP A 933 1.34 -96.74 -27.39
N LEU A 934 0.61 -95.69 -27.00
CA LEU A 934 1.19 -94.50 -26.37
C LEU A 934 1.28 -94.71 -24.85
N ARG A 935 2.49 -94.61 -24.31
CA ARG A 935 2.74 -94.73 -22.87
C ARG A 935 3.49 -93.52 -22.33
N VAL A 936 3.06 -93.05 -21.16
CA VAL A 936 3.63 -91.91 -20.43
C VAL A 936 3.90 -92.37 -19.00
N GLY A 937 5.16 -92.32 -18.57
CA GLY A 937 5.56 -92.82 -17.24
C GLY A 937 5.16 -94.29 -17.02
N GLY A 938 5.17 -95.11 -18.08
CA GLY A 938 4.73 -96.51 -18.06
C GLY A 938 3.20 -96.75 -18.10
N THR A 939 2.38 -95.70 -18.07
CA THR A 939 0.91 -95.78 -18.14
C THR A 939 0.43 -95.61 -19.58
N ALA A 940 -0.45 -96.50 -20.05
CA ALA A 940 -1.04 -96.38 -21.38
C ALA A 940 -2.07 -95.23 -21.39
N VAL A 941 -1.93 -94.29 -22.34
CA VAL A 941 -2.79 -93.12 -22.49
C VAL A 941 -3.26 -93.00 -23.94
N ASP A 942 -4.43 -92.38 -24.16
CA ASP A 942 -4.99 -92.21 -25.51
C ASP A 942 -4.34 -91.04 -26.25
N TRP A 943 -3.88 -90.03 -25.50
CA TRP A 943 -3.22 -88.84 -26.02
C TRP A 943 -2.33 -88.17 -24.99
N TRP A 944 -1.36 -87.40 -25.46
CA TRP A 944 -0.46 -86.59 -24.65
C TRP A 944 -0.02 -85.34 -25.42
N VAL A 945 0.43 -84.32 -24.71
CA VAL A 945 1.01 -83.11 -25.30
C VAL A 945 2.40 -82.91 -24.72
N ASP A 946 3.41 -82.82 -25.59
CA ASP A 946 4.80 -82.55 -25.22
C ASP A 946 5.31 -81.35 -26.03
N GLY A 947 5.50 -80.21 -25.35
CA GLY A 947 5.73 -78.92 -26.01
C GLY A 947 4.59 -78.58 -26.98
N ASP A 948 4.92 -78.38 -28.26
CA ASP A 948 3.97 -78.08 -29.33
C ASP A 948 3.44 -79.34 -30.03
N ASP A 949 3.97 -80.52 -29.68
CA ASP A 949 3.63 -81.78 -30.35
C ASP A 949 2.46 -82.49 -29.66
N VAL A 950 1.46 -82.87 -30.47
CA VAL A 950 0.33 -83.69 -30.03
C VAL A 950 0.63 -85.15 -30.33
N HIS A 951 0.70 -85.97 -29.28
CA HIS A 951 0.87 -87.42 -29.36
C HIS A 951 -0.49 -88.09 -29.21
N ALA A 952 -0.85 -89.02 -30.10
CA ALA A 952 -2.14 -89.70 -30.04
C ALA A 952 -2.05 -91.17 -30.45
N ALA A 953 -2.74 -92.03 -29.71
CA ALA A 953 -2.93 -93.45 -30.03
C ALA A 953 -4.33 -93.76 -30.57
N THR A 954 -5.29 -92.86 -30.40
CA THR A 954 -6.67 -93.02 -30.86
C THR A 954 -7.18 -91.76 -31.55
N THR A 955 -8.23 -91.89 -32.36
CA THR A 955 -8.89 -90.75 -33.02
C THR A 955 -9.51 -89.79 -32.01
N ASP A 956 -10.11 -90.31 -30.92
CA ASP A 956 -10.65 -89.48 -29.82
C ASP A 956 -9.52 -88.77 -29.07
N GLY A 957 -8.40 -89.47 -28.82
CA GLY A 957 -7.20 -88.89 -28.24
C GLY A 957 -6.64 -87.75 -29.10
N LEU A 958 -6.56 -87.95 -30.42
CA LEU A 958 -6.12 -86.92 -31.36
C LEU A 958 -7.03 -85.68 -31.30
N ALA A 959 -8.35 -85.88 -31.26
CA ALA A 959 -9.31 -84.78 -31.12
C ALA A 959 -9.08 -83.99 -29.82
N ARG A 960 -8.90 -84.67 -28.69
CA ARG A 960 -8.64 -84.02 -27.40
C ARG A 960 -7.32 -83.25 -27.41
N GLY A 961 -6.25 -83.85 -27.90
CA GLY A 961 -4.94 -83.20 -27.97
C GLY A 961 -4.95 -81.94 -28.85
N LEU A 962 -5.58 -82.01 -30.02
CA LEU A 962 -5.70 -80.87 -30.92
C LEU A 962 -6.63 -79.78 -30.37
N ALA A 963 -7.77 -80.16 -29.79
CA ALA A 963 -8.68 -79.21 -29.17
C ALA A 963 -8.04 -78.47 -27.98
N TRP A 964 -7.25 -79.18 -27.16
CA TRP A 964 -6.51 -78.60 -26.05
C TRP A 964 -5.43 -77.62 -26.53
N THR A 965 -4.56 -78.05 -27.44
CA THR A 965 -3.47 -77.20 -27.99
C THR A 965 -3.98 -75.99 -28.76
N ALA A 966 -5.18 -76.05 -29.35
CA ALA A 966 -5.84 -74.92 -30.00
C ALA A 966 -6.60 -74.00 -29.03
N GLY A 967 -6.64 -74.28 -27.72
CA GLY A 967 -7.41 -73.52 -26.74
C GLY A 967 -8.93 -73.63 -26.91
N ARG A 968 -9.41 -74.67 -27.59
CA ARG A 968 -10.83 -74.90 -27.93
C ARG A 968 -11.31 -76.23 -27.37
N TRP A 969 -11.10 -76.42 -26.07
CA TRP A 969 -11.48 -77.65 -25.36
C TRP A 969 -12.98 -77.97 -25.44
N ASP A 970 -13.82 -76.94 -25.59
CA ASP A 970 -15.25 -77.02 -25.87
C ASP A 970 -15.56 -77.89 -27.10
N LEU A 971 -14.76 -77.77 -28.17
CA LEU A 971 -14.98 -78.44 -29.44
C LEU A 971 -14.46 -79.90 -29.50
N ARG A 972 -13.89 -80.43 -28.42
CA ARG A 972 -13.26 -81.77 -28.41
C ARG A 972 -14.19 -82.89 -28.90
N TRP A 973 -15.48 -82.81 -28.58
CA TRP A 973 -16.47 -83.83 -28.95
C TRP A 973 -16.88 -83.71 -30.41
N LEU A 974 -17.14 -82.49 -30.87
CA LEU A 974 -17.41 -82.19 -32.28
C LEU A 974 -16.23 -82.63 -33.16
N LEU A 975 -15.01 -82.35 -32.71
CA LEU A 975 -13.79 -82.70 -33.41
C LEU A 975 -13.56 -84.21 -33.45
N ALA A 976 -13.86 -84.94 -32.37
CA ALA A 976 -13.78 -86.39 -32.35
C ALA A 976 -14.71 -87.02 -33.38
N GLU A 977 -15.95 -86.53 -33.46
CA GLU A 977 -16.93 -87.00 -34.45
C GLU A 977 -16.51 -86.64 -35.88
N ALA A 978 -16.03 -85.41 -36.11
CA ALA A 978 -15.55 -84.97 -37.42
C ALA A 978 -14.33 -85.75 -37.91
N LEU A 979 -13.43 -86.15 -37.00
CA LEU A 979 -12.27 -87.00 -37.33
C LEU A 979 -12.68 -88.46 -37.60
N ALA A 980 -13.71 -88.96 -36.91
CA ALA A 980 -14.23 -90.31 -37.12
C ALA A 980 -15.03 -90.43 -38.43
N GLU A 981 -15.87 -89.44 -38.74
CA GLU A 981 -16.68 -89.37 -39.98
C GLU A 981 -16.52 -88.01 -40.70
N PRO A 982 -15.43 -87.82 -41.48
CA PRO A 982 -15.15 -86.58 -42.20
C PRO A 982 -16.29 -86.07 -43.12
N ALA A 983 -17.12 -86.98 -43.63
CA ALA A 983 -18.22 -86.63 -44.53
C ALA A 983 -19.40 -85.95 -43.82
N ALA A 984 -19.53 -86.15 -42.50
CA ALA A 984 -20.60 -85.56 -41.69
C ALA A 984 -20.32 -84.08 -41.30
N LEU A 985 -19.08 -83.60 -41.51
CA LEU A 985 -18.63 -82.27 -41.08
C LEU A 985 -19.57 -81.11 -41.45
N PRO A 986 -20.15 -81.01 -42.68
CA PRO A 986 -21.06 -79.91 -43.00
C PRO A 986 -22.34 -79.90 -42.15
N SER A 987 -22.84 -81.07 -41.76
CA SER A 987 -24.01 -81.19 -40.89
C SER A 987 -23.64 -80.88 -39.45
N LEU A 988 -22.50 -81.39 -38.98
CA LEU A 988 -21.98 -81.14 -37.64
C LEU A 988 -21.75 -79.64 -37.37
N LEU A 989 -21.14 -78.91 -38.31
CA LEU A 989 -20.96 -77.45 -38.20
C LEU A 989 -22.28 -76.67 -38.26
N ALA A 990 -23.31 -77.22 -38.91
CA ALA A 990 -24.63 -76.59 -38.94
C ALA A 990 -25.40 -76.81 -37.62
N GLU A 991 -25.18 -77.95 -36.95
CA GLU A 991 -25.73 -78.23 -35.63
C GLU A 991 -25.05 -77.37 -34.55
N ASP A 992 -23.71 -77.27 -34.58
CA ASP A 992 -22.92 -76.45 -33.64
C ASP A 992 -23.32 -74.96 -33.67
N ALA A 993 -23.83 -74.45 -34.81
CA ALA A 993 -24.31 -73.07 -34.92
C ALA A 993 -25.60 -72.75 -34.13
N PHE A 994 -26.24 -73.75 -33.49
CA PHE A 994 -27.40 -73.55 -32.61
C PHE A 994 -27.04 -73.50 -31.12
N ASP A 995 -25.84 -73.96 -30.74
CA ASP A 995 -25.28 -73.82 -29.40
C ASP A 995 -24.65 -72.43 -29.22
#